data_AF-A0AAV5FXI0-F1
#
_entry.id   AF-A0AAV5FXI0-F1
#
_cell.length_a   1.000
_cell.length_b   1.000
_cell.length_c   1.000
_cell.angle_alpha   90.00
_cell.angle_beta   90.00
_cell.angle_gamma   90.00
#
_symmetry.space_group_name_H-M   'P 1'
#
loop_
_entity.id
_entity.type
_entity.pdbx_description
1 polymer ?
#
loop_
_entity_poly.entity_id
_entity_poly.type
_entity_poly.pdbx_seq_one_letter_code
_entity_poly.pdbx_strand_id
1 'polypeptide(L)'
;MIIIAWNGGTPSDIFDAGVFKQVLSIFITAAILKLGQALLDIVFGWKARKSMSFAVKLRYVLKLVSAAAWVVILPVTYAYTWENPTGLARTIKSWLGDGQNQPSLYILAIVIYLAPNILASMLFLFPFLRRFLESSNVKVITFMMWWSQPRLFVGRGMHEGAFSLFKYTMFWVLLLAMKLTVSFYIEIKPLVQPTKDIMRVPIRTFQWHEFFPHGTNNIGVVIALWAPIILVYFMDTQIWYALFSTLIGGIYGAYRRLGEIRTLGMLRSRFESLPVAFNERLIPSDTNRSKGLRAVFSRKPKASGDEQEDEKAARFAQMWNLIITSFREEDLIDNREMDLLLVPYCKDRELNIFQWPPFLLASKIPIALDMAADSGGKDRDLTKRMRSDPYFSYAIRECYASFKNIINTLVLGQREKDVIKEIFDVVDKHIADGTFIRDLNMRSLPALSKKFVDLLELLQKNKEEDLGQVVILFQDMLEVVTRDIMEEEQLGGVLESIHGGSYRRHEGITPLDQQDQLFAKAIKFPVEESNAWTEKIKRLHLLLTVKESAMDVPTNLDARRRISFFANSLFMEMPNAPRVRNMLPFSVERKTEEELREDEELEEELRLWASYRGQTLTRTVRGMMYYRKALELQAFLDMAKDDDLMEGYRATELMSADSKLMTRCKAIADLKFTYVVSCQQYGIQKRSGDPCAHDILRLMTTYPSLRVAYIDEVEAPSQDRNKKVEKVYYSALVKASVTKPNEPGQSLDQVIYKIKLPGNAILGEGKPENQNHAIIFTRGECLQTIDMNQEHYMEEALKMRNLLEEFRKKHDGVRYPSILGVREHIFTGSVSSLAWFMSNQETSFVTIGQRVLANPLRVRFHYGHPDIFDRLFHLTRGGVSKASKIINLSEDIFAGFNSTLREGNVTHHEYMQVGKGRDVGLNQISLFEAKIANGNGEQTLSRDIYRLGHRFDFFRMLSCYYTTIGFYFSTMITVWTVYVFLYGRLYLVLSGLDEALATGRKFVHNSSLQKIVDDWTDWNKWISNRGGIGVAPEKSWESWWDKEQEPLRHSGKRGTIVEILLALRFFIYQYGLVYHLNITKNITKDTRSVLVYCFSWVVIFVILLVMKTVSVGRRKFSAEFQLVFRLIKGLIFITFISIVVILIAIPGMTVLDTFVCILAFMPTGWGLLLIAQAIRPAVQKIGLWGSIKALARGYEILMGLLLFTPIAFLAWFPFVSEFQTRMLFNQAFSRGLQISRILGGHKKDRATRNKE
;
A
#
# COMPACT_ATOMS: atom_id res chain seq x y z
N MET A 1 -39.01 -1.45 -0.80
CA MET A 1 -38.52 -2.84 -0.80
C MET A 1 -39.46 -3.75 -0.02
N ILE A 2 -39.34 -3.89 1.31
CA ILE A 2 -40.15 -4.85 2.10
C ILE A 2 -41.65 -4.72 1.81
N ILE A 3 -42.21 -3.50 1.84
CA ILE A 3 -43.63 -3.23 1.50
C ILE A 3 -44.02 -3.79 0.11
N ILE A 4 -43.20 -3.53 -0.91
CA ILE A 4 -43.46 -3.97 -2.31
C ILE A 4 -43.42 -5.51 -2.39
N ALA A 5 -42.39 -6.14 -1.81
CA ALA A 5 -42.28 -7.59 -1.79
C ALA A 5 -43.39 -8.25 -0.95
N TRP A 6 -43.83 -7.60 0.15
CA TRP A 6 -44.94 -8.07 0.99
C TRP A 6 -46.27 -8.12 0.23
N ASN A 7 -46.48 -7.19 -0.70
CA ASN A 7 -47.63 -7.20 -1.61
C ASN A 7 -47.46 -8.16 -2.80
N GLY A 8 -46.36 -8.93 -2.85
CA GLY A 8 -46.04 -9.89 -3.92
C GLY A 8 -45.34 -9.29 -5.14
N GLY A 9 -45.28 -7.96 -5.22
CA GLY A 9 -44.99 -7.22 -6.43
C GLY A 9 -43.56 -7.24 -6.95
N THR A 10 -43.37 -6.54 -8.07
CA THR A 10 -42.08 -6.18 -8.68
C THR A 10 -41.73 -4.72 -8.38
N PRO A 11 -40.48 -4.26 -8.62
CA PRO A 11 -40.09 -2.87 -8.37
C PRO A 11 -40.87 -1.84 -9.19
N SER A 12 -41.39 -2.21 -10.37
CA SER A 12 -42.25 -1.36 -11.22
C SER A 12 -43.62 -1.08 -10.60
N ASP A 13 -44.10 -1.94 -9.70
CA ASP A 13 -45.43 -1.84 -9.08
C ASP A 13 -45.51 -0.64 -8.13
N ILE A 14 -44.40 0.06 -7.86
CA ILE A 14 -44.39 1.37 -7.21
C ILE A 14 -45.15 2.45 -7.99
N PHE A 15 -45.46 2.23 -9.26
CA PHE A 15 -46.29 3.13 -10.08
C PHE A 15 -47.80 2.85 -9.97
N ASP A 16 -48.24 1.75 -9.34
CA ASP A 16 -49.65 1.59 -8.93
C ASP A 16 -49.95 2.55 -7.77
N ALA A 17 -51.04 3.30 -7.87
CA ALA A 17 -51.49 4.24 -6.85
C ALA A 17 -51.73 3.57 -5.48
N GLY A 18 -52.20 2.31 -5.46
CA GLY A 18 -52.41 1.54 -4.24
C GLY A 18 -51.10 1.24 -3.51
N VAL A 19 -50.15 0.62 -4.21
CA VAL A 19 -48.80 0.33 -3.67
C VAL A 19 -48.02 1.62 -3.37
N PHE A 20 -48.10 2.64 -4.22
CA PHE A 20 -47.44 3.94 -4.03
C PHE A 20 -47.87 4.59 -2.70
N LYS A 21 -49.18 4.68 -2.43
CA LYS A 21 -49.74 5.20 -1.17
C LYS A 21 -49.19 4.45 0.05
N GLN A 22 -49.04 3.13 -0.03
CA GLN A 22 -48.44 2.34 1.04
C GLN A 22 -46.93 2.58 1.19
N VAL A 23 -46.18 2.70 0.09
CA VAL A 23 -44.74 3.01 0.11
C VAL A 23 -44.49 4.39 0.71
N LEU A 24 -45.35 5.38 0.46
CA LEU A 24 -45.29 6.71 1.08
C LEU A 24 -45.42 6.70 2.62
N SER A 25 -45.88 5.61 3.25
CA SER A 25 -45.88 5.49 4.72
C SER A 25 -44.47 5.57 5.34
N ILE A 26 -43.41 5.29 4.57
CA ILE A 26 -42.00 5.35 5.02
C ILE A 26 -41.60 6.73 5.56
N PHE A 27 -42.29 7.81 5.16
CA PHE A 27 -42.01 9.15 5.66
C PHE A 27 -42.43 9.35 7.13
N ILE A 28 -43.38 8.56 7.64
CA ILE A 28 -43.68 8.49 9.08
C ILE A 28 -42.46 7.95 9.84
N THR A 29 -41.90 6.82 9.39
CA THR A 29 -40.67 6.25 9.97
C THR A 29 -39.50 7.23 9.86
N ALA A 30 -39.36 7.93 8.73
CA ALA A 30 -38.34 8.95 8.55
C ALA A 30 -38.49 10.13 9.54
N ALA A 31 -39.72 10.59 9.81
CA ALA A 31 -39.98 11.64 10.80
C ALA A 31 -39.65 11.18 12.22
N ILE A 32 -39.99 9.94 12.59
CA ILE A 32 -39.63 9.35 13.90
C ILE A 32 -38.11 9.27 14.06
N LEU A 33 -37.39 8.82 13.02
CA LEU A 33 -35.92 8.80 13.00
C LEU A 33 -35.32 10.23 13.06
N LYS A 34 -35.97 11.24 12.47
CA LYS A 34 -35.57 12.65 12.59
C LYS A 34 -35.80 13.23 13.97
N LEU A 35 -36.85 12.83 14.67
CA LEU A 35 -37.08 13.18 16.07
C LEU A 35 -36.01 12.53 16.98
N GLY A 36 -35.69 11.26 16.76
CA GLY A 36 -34.56 10.58 17.41
C GLY A 36 -33.23 11.29 17.15
N GLN A 37 -32.95 11.68 15.90
CA GLN A 37 -31.76 12.46 15.54
C GLN A 37 -31.72 13.81 16.29
N ALA A 38 -32.84 14.55 16.35
CA ALA A 38 -32.91 15.85 17.03
C ALA A 38 -32.71 15.75 18.55
N LEU A 39 -33.21 14.68 19.17
CA LEU A 39 -32.95 14.37 20.59
C LEU A 39 -31.47 14.05 20.84
N LEU A 40 -30.86 13.20 20.01
CA LEU A 40 -29.44 12.84 20.11
C LEU A 40 -28.52 14.06 19.88
N ASP A 41 -28.83 14.90 18.88
CA ASP A 41 -28.16 16.19 18.63
C ASP A 41 -28.07 17.05 19.91
N ILE A 42 -29.17 17.10 20.69
CA ILE A 42 -29.26 17.87 21.95
C ILE A 42 -28.53 17.16 23.10
N VAL A 43 -28.69 15.84 23.25
CA VAL A 43 -28.05 15.04 24.31
C VAL A 43 -26.52 15.08 24.20
N PHE A 44 -25.97 14.89 23.00
CA PHE A 44 -24.53 14.99 22.76
C PHE A 44 -24.04 16.45 22.79
N GLY A 45 -24.83 17.39 22.25
CA GLY A 45 -24.54 18.83 22.31
C GLY A 45 -24.57 19.45 23.72
N TRP A 46 -25.14 18.75 24.73
CA TRP A 46 -25.42 19.30 26.06
C TRP A 46 -24.21 19.89 26.79
N LYS A 47 -23.01 19.32 26.64
CA LYS A 47 -21.78 19.92 27.22
C LYS A 47 -21.37 21.20 26.50
N ALA A 48 -21.49 21.22 25.16
CA ALA A 48 -21.10 22.35 24.31
C ALA A 48 -22.07 23.55 24.40
N ARG A 49 -23.25 23.40 25.02
CA ARG A 49 -24.22 24.49 25.19
C ARG A 49 -23.65 25.75 25.88
N LYS A 50 -22.57 25.62 26.66
CA LYS A 50 -21.89 26.79 27.27
C LYS A 50 -21.13 27.65 26.25
N SER A 51 -20.56 27.07 25.19
CA SER A 51 -19.82 27.79 24.13
C SER A 51 -20.63 28.06 22.86
N MET A 52 -21.81 27.44 22.70
CA MET A 52 -22.72 27.70 21.58
C MET A 52 -23.36 29.09 21.64
N SER A 53 -23.37 29.81 20.51
CA SER A 53 -24.12 31.05 20.35
C SER A 53 -25.64 30.83 20.36
N PHE A 54 -26.41 31.88 20.63
CA PHE A 54 -27.88 31.83 20.70
C PHE A 54 -28.51 31.26 19.41
N ALA A 55 -28.06 31.70 18.24
CA ALA A 55 -28.57 31.21 16.95
C ALA A 55 -28.31 29.71 16.70
N VAL A 56 -27.30 29.10 17.34
CA VAL A 56 -27.06 27.65 17.28
C VAL A 56 -28.01 26.91 18.22
N LYS A 57 -28.17 27.42 19.46
CA LYS A 57 -29.14 26.89 20.44
C LYS A 57 -30.56 26.88 19.87
N LEU A 58 -30.99 28.02 19.31
CA LEU A 58 -32.29 28.17 18.67
C LEU A 58 -32.50 27.18 17.51
N ARG A 59 -31.48 26.95 16.66
CA ARG A 59 -31.57 25.98 15.57
C ARG A 59 -31.78 24.54 16.06
N TYR A 60 -31.18 24.14 17.18
CA TYR A 60 -31.43 22.81 17.77
C TYR A 60 -32.85 22.68 18.34
N VAL A 61 -33.36 23.71 19.03
CA VAL A 61 -34.74 23.70 19.54
C VAL A 61 -35.76 23.69 18.40
N LEU A 62 -35.58 24.52 17.36
CA LEU A 62 -36.46 24.55 16.19
C LEU A 62 -36.42 23.23 15.40
N LYS A 63 -35.25 22.57 15.29
CA LYS A 63 -35.14 21.20 14.75
C LYS A 63 -36.01 20.21 15.53
N LEU A 64 -35.94 20.23 16.87
CA LEU A 64 -36.70 19.33 17.73
C LEU A 64 -38.21 19.55 17.59
N VAL A 65 -38.65 20.81 17.67
CA VAL A 65 -40.07 21.20 17.53
C VAL A 65 -40.59 20.83 16.14
N SER A 66 -39.84 21.10 15.08
CA SER A 66 -40.22 20.72 13.71
C SER A 66 -40.29 19.20 13.52
N ALA A 67 -39.34 18.45 14.05
CA ALA A 67 -39.36 16.99 13.96
C ALA A 67 -40.55 16.39 14.76
N ALA A 68 -40.84 16.91 15.95
CA ALA A 68 -42.00 16.50 16.75
C ALA A 68 -43.32 16.81 16.03
N ALA A 69 -43.45 17.99 15.40
CA ALA A 69 -44.62 18.35 14.61
C ALA A 69 -44.84 17.37 13.45
N TRP A 70 -43.80 17.02 12.69
CA TRP A 70 -43.91 16.06 11.58
C TRP A 70 -44.24 14.63 12.03
N VAL A 71 -43.80 14.22 13.23
CA VAL A 71 -44.19 12.94 13.85
C VAL A 71 -45.68 12.89 14.22
N VAL A 72 -46.35 14.03 14.40
CA VAL A 72 -47.82 14.09 14.58
C VAL A 72 -48.53 14.25 13.23
N ILE A 73 -48.09 15.19 12.38
CA ILE A 73 -48.77 15.56 11.14
C ILE A 73 -48.84 14.38 10.15
N LEU A 74 -47.75 13.62 9.95
CA LEU A 74 -47.73 12.56 8.94
C LEU A 74 -48.63 11.36 9.33
N PRO A 75 -48.62 10.81 10.57
CA PRO A 75 -49.59 9.78 10.96
C PRO A 75 -51.04 10.25 10.93
N VAL A 76 -51.34 11.47 11.37
CA VAL A 76 -52.71 12.02 11.37
C VAL A 76 -53.24 12.15 9.94
N THR A 77 -52.45 12.73 9.03
CA THR A 77 -52.83 12.86 7.62
C THR A 77 -52.84 11.52 6.85
N TYR A 78 -52.03 10.53 7.26
CA TYR A 78 -52.10 9.17 6.71
C TYR A 78 -53.37 8.44 7.15
N ALA A 79 -53.68 8.45 8.45
CA ALA A 79 -54.85 7.78 9.03
C ALA A 79 -56.18 8.34 8.51
N TYR A 80 -56.22 9.64 8.18
CA TYR A 80 -57.34 10.27 7.48
C TYR A 80 -57.65 9.63 6.11
N THR A 81 -56.67 8.99 5.47
CA THR A 81 -56.84 8.31 4.16
C THR A 81 -57.24 6.83 4.26
N TRP A 82 -57.60 6.32 5.43
CA TRP A 82 -58.11 4.96 5.61
C TRP A 82 -59.62 4.87 5.34
N GLU A 83 -60.02 3.88 4.55
CA GLU A 83 -61.42 3.57 4.25
C GLU A 83 -62.17 3.09 5.51
N ASN A 84 -61.54 2.20 6.31
CA ASN A 84 -62.12 1.60 7.52
C ASN A 84 -61.32 1.97 8.79
N PRO A 85 -61.49 3.19 9.35
CA PRO A 85 -60.74 3.63 10.53
C PRO A 85 -61.25 3.02 11.85
N THR A 86 -60.32 2.49 12.64
CA THR A 86 -60.52 1.98 14.01
C THR A 86 -59.98 2.95 15.06
N GLY A 87 -60.61 2.99 16.23
CA GLY A 87 -60.19 3.81 17.38
C GLY A 87 -59.95 5.29 17.03
N LEU A 88 -58.79 5.82 17.43
CA LEU A 88 -58.37 7.22 17.26
C LEU A 88 -58.49 7.75 15.82
N ALA A 89 -58.30 6.90 14.80
CA ALA A 89 -58.43 7.32 13.40
C ALA A 89 -59.87 7.77 13.06
N ARG A 90 -60.88 7.22 13.73
CA ARG A 90 -62.29 7.60 13.57
C ARG A 90 -62.56 8.98 14.17
N THR A 91 -61.95 9.30 15.31
CA THR A 91 -62.01 10.63 15.94
C THR A 91 -61.32 11.70 15.09
N ILE A 92 -60.16 11.37 14.50
CA ILE A 92 -59.45 12.25 13.57
C ILE A 92 -60.32 12.54 12.34
N LYS A 93 -60.98 11.50 11.78
CA LYS A 93 -61.87 11.65 10.63
C LYS A 93 -63.10 12.50 10.97
N SER A 94 -63.68 12.39 12.17
CA SER A 94 -64.80 13.25 12.59
C SER A 94 -64.43 14.72 12.82
N TRP A 95 -63.16 15.03 13.12
CA TRP A 95 -62.67 16.41 13.28
C TRP A 95 -62.30 17.10 11.96
N LEU A 96 -62.07 16.35 10.88
CA LEU A 96 -61.55 16.86 9.60
C LEU A 96 -62.51 16.73 8.41
N GLY A 97 -63.70 16.15 8.62
CA GLY A 97 -64.73 15.98 7.59
C GLY A 97 -64.52 14.75 6.70
N ASP A 98 -65.53 14.40 5.90
CA ASP A 98 -65.53 13.15 5.13
C ASP A 98 -65.01 13.33 3.69
N GLY A 99 -63.69 13.55 3.57
CA GLY A 99 -63.00 13.76 2.29
C GLY A 99 -62.83 12.49 1.44
N GLN A 100 -63.92 11.79 1.13
CA GLN A 100 -63.92 10.41 0.58
C GLN A 100 -63.14 10.19 -0.72
N ASN A 101 -62.79 11.23 -1.49
CA ASN A 101 -62.14 11.09 -2.81
C ASN A 101 -60.86 11.93 -3.01
N GLN A 102 -60.17 12.36 -1.94
CA GLN A 102 -58.94 13.16 -2.08
C GLN A 102 -57.71 12.60 -1.32
N PRO A 103 -56.79 11.87 -1.98
CA PRO A 103 -55.46 11.56 -1.44
C PRO A 103 -54.51 12.78 -1.37
N SER A 104 -55.00 13.99 -1.69
CA SER A 104 -54.22 15.23 -1.82
C SER A 104 -53.49 15.62 -0.53
N LEU A 105 -54.15 15.57 0.63
CA LEU A 105 -53.62 16.13 1.89
C LEU A 105 -52.37 15.39 2.40
N TYR A 106 -52.34 14.06 2.35
CA TYR A 106 -51.16 13.29 2.78
C TYR A 106 -49.98 13.50 1.82
N ILE A 107 -50.25 13.51 0.51
CA ILE A 107 -49.22 13.74 -0.52
C ILE A 107 -48.68 15.18 -0.40
N LEU A 108 -49.55 16.18 -0.16
CA LEU A 108 -49.16 17.57 0.06
C LEU A 108 -48.31 17.72 1.34
N ALA A 109 -48.68 17.06 2.44
CA ALA A 109 -47.89 17.03 3.67
C ALA A 109 -46.48 16.44 3.42
N ILE A 110 -46.37 15.37 2.62
CA ILE A 110 -45.08 14.80 2.19
C ILE A 110 -44.30 15.78 1.30
N VAL A 111 -44.94 16.43 0.34
CA VAL A 111 -44.27 17.41 -0.54
C VAL A 111 -43.71 18.58 0.28
N ILE A 112 -44.45 19.09 1.27
CA ILE A 112 -43.98 20.15 2.17
C ILE A 112 -42.85 19.64 3.09
N TYR A 113 -42.96 18.42 3.62
CA TYR A 113 -41.89 17.78 4.41
C TYR A 113 -40.60 17.57 3.60
N LEU A 114 -40.73 17.24 2.31
CA LEU A 114 -39.61 17.03 1.40
C LEU A 114 -39.07 18.32 0.76
N ALA A 115 -39.84 19.41 0.70
CA ALA A 115 -39.46 20.64 -0.01
C ALA A 115 -38.05 21.18 0.37
N PRO A 116 -37.60 21.20 1.64
CA PRO A 116 -36.24 21.60 1.99
C PRO A 116 -35.15 20.67 1.41
N ASN A 117 -35.45 19.37 1.28
CA ASN A 117 -34.55 18.38 0.70
C ASN A 117 -34.56 18.44 -0.83
N ILE A 118 -35.73 18.66 -1.45
CA ILE A 118 -35.88 18.86 -2.90
C ILE A 118 -35.10 20.12 -3.32
N LEU A 119 -35.23 21.23 -2.58
CA LEU A 119 -34.46 22.45 -2.81
C LEU A 119 -32.94 22.22 -2.67
N ALA A 120 -32.52 21.45 -1.66
CA ALA A 120 -31.10 21.08 -1.50
C ALA A 120 -30.59 20.21 -2.65
N SER A 121 -31.39 19.29 -3.18
CA SER A 121 -31.07 18.46 -4.35
C SER A 121 -31.02 19.28 -5.64
N MET A 122 -31.92 20.24 -5.84
CA MET A 122 -31.86 21.18 -6.97
C MET A 122 -30.60 22.05 -6.90
N LEU A 123 -30.27 22.61 -5.73
CA LEU A 123 -29.03 23.37 -5.54
C LEU A 123 -27.76 22.51 -5.68
N PHE A 124 -27.85 21.20 -5.43
CA PHE A 124 -26.76 20.26 -5.69
C PHE A 124 -26.49 20.06 -7.20
N LEU A 125 -27.53 20.03 -8.05
CA LEU A 125 -27.37 19.93 -9.51
C LEU A 125 -26.67 21.17 -10.12
N PHE A 126 -26.72 22.33 -9.46
CA PHE A 126 -26.14 23.59 -9.93
C PHE A 126 -24.96 24.06 -9.03
N PRO A 127 -23.78 23.41 -9.10
CA PRO A 127 -22.66 23.68 -8.19
C PRO A 127 -22.03 25.08 -8.36
N PHE A 128 -22.31 25.78 -9.46
CA PHE A 128 -21.96 27.20 -9.60
C PHE A 128 -22.84 28.08 -8.68
N LEU A 129 -24.17 27.96 -8.81
CA LEU A 129 -25.13 28.68 -7.97
C LEU A 129 -24.91 28.38 -6.49
N ARG A 130 -24.70 27.11 -6.13
CA ARG A 130 -24.42 26.72 -4.73
C ARG A 130 -23.12 27.34 -4.19
N ARG A 131 -22.05 27.44 -4.98
CA ARG A 131 -20.81 28.13 -4.55
C ARG A 131 -21.02 29.63 -4.37
N PHE A 132 -21.81 30.28 -5.22
CA PHE A 132 -22.18 31.68 -5.06
C PHE A 132 -23.00 31.91 -3.77
N LEU A 133 -23.99 31.06 -3.50
CA LEU A 133 -24.81 31.12 -2.28
C LEU A 133 -24.02 30.83 -0.99
N GLU A 134 -23.02 29.94 -1.04
CA GLU A 134 -22.19 29.60 0.13
C GLU A 134 -21.01 30.57 0.37
N SER A 135 -20.56 31.30 -0.67
CA SER A 135 -19.54 32.35 -0.53
C SER A 135 -20.12 33.70 -0.13
N SER A 136 -21.32 34.03 -0.62
CA SER A 136 -22.00 35.31 -0.35
C SER A 136 -22.21 35.59 1.14
N ASN A 137 -21.89 36.82 1.55
CA ASN A 137 -22.14 37.33 2.90
C ASN A 137 -23.43 38.18 2.99
N VAL A 138 -24.26 38.21 1.94
CA VAL A 138 -25.53 38.96 1.93
C VAL A 138 -26.46 38.41 3.02
N LYS A 139 -27.02 39.29 3.86
CA LYS A 139 -27.83 38.92 5.03
C LYS A 139 -29.01 38.00 4.69
N VAL A 140 -29.70 38.26 3.57
CA VAL A 140 -30.84 37.46 3.09
C VAL A 140 -30.43 36.03 2.71
N ILE A 141 -29.39 35.88 1.87
CA ILE A 141 -28.83 34.57 1.49
C ILE A 141 -28.31 33.83 2.75
N THR A 142 -27.68 34.55 3.67
CA THR A 142 -27.16 34.02 4.94
C THR A 142 -28.26 33.61 5.94
N PHE A 143 -29.48 34.12 5.77
CA PHE A 143 -30.67 33.70 6.52
C PHE A 143 -31.31 32.46 5.88
N MET A 144 -31.53 32.47 4.56
CA MET A 144 -32.04 31.32 3.80
C MET A 144 -31.15 30.07 4.02
N MET A 145 -29.83 30.23 3.93
CA MET A 145 -28.88 29.12 4.09
C MET A 145 -28.72 28.66 5.55
N TRP A 146 -29.14 29.43 6.57
CA TRP A 146 -29.03 29.03 7.98
C TRP A 146 -29.91 27.82 8.34
N TRP A 147 -31.03 27.63 7.66
CA TRP A 147 -31.86 26.44 7.85
C TRP A 147 -31.16 25.17 7.35
N SER A 148 -30.47 25.25 6.21
CA SER A 148 -29.74 24.13 5.59
C SER A 148 -28.39 23.86 6.26
N GLN A 149 -27.52 24.87 6.39
CA GLN A 149 -26.10 24.68 6.72
C GLN A 149 -25.66 25.45 7.99
N PRO A 150 -24.70 24.91 8.78
CA PRO A 150 -24.09 25.65 9.87
C PRO A 150 -23.21 26.79 9.32
N ARG A 151 -23.13 27.91 10.05
CA ARG A 151 -22.25 29.05 9.71
C ARG A 151 -20.78 28.73 9.96
N LEU A 152 -20.17 27.98 9.06
CA LEU A 152 -18.72 27.71 9.01
C LEU A 152 -18.04 28.65 8.02
N PHE A 153 -16.95 29.29 8.45
CA PHE A 153 -16.08 30.11 7.58
C PHE A 153 -15.19 29.22 6.69
N VAL A 154 -14.58 28.20 7.30
CA VAL A 154 -13.78 27.17 6.62
C VAL A 154 -14.70 26.24 5.79
N GLY A 155 -14.23 25.77 4.64
CA GLY A 155 -14.95 24.85 3.76
C GLY A 155 -16.09 25.47 2.94
N ARG A 156 -16.17 26.80 2.84
CA ARG A 156 -16.95 27.45 1.76
C ARG A 156 -16.31 27.11 0.40
N GLY A 157 -17.06 27.28 -0.70
CA GLY A 157 -16.56 27.18 -2.09
C GLY A 157 -16.09 25.81 -2.59
N MET A 158 -15.90 24.82 -1.69
CA MET A 158 -15.30 23.49 -1.90
C MET A 158 -15.93 22.57 -2.97
N HIS A 159 -17.09 22.94 -3.54
CA HIS A 159 -17.81 22.13 -4.52
C HIS A 159 -17.07 22.00 -5.85
N GLU A 160 -17.16 20.82 -6.45
CA GLU A 160 -16.46 20.46 -7.68
C GLU A 160 -17.06 21.15 -8.93
N GLY A 161 -16.30 21.16 -10.03
CA GLY A 161 -16.83 21.52 -11.35
C GLY A 161 -17.92 20.54 -11.81
N ALA A 162 -18.88 21.01 -12.62
CA ALA A 162 -20.08 20.24 -12.99
C ALA A 162 -19.78 18.88 -13.66
N PHE A 163 -18.71 18.79 -14.46
CA PHE A 163 -18.29 17.51 -15.05
C PHE A 163 -17.67 16.53 -14.02
N SER A 164 -17.02 17.04 -12.98
CA SER A 164 -16.58 16.21 -11.85
C SER A 164 -17.78 15.74 -11.01
N LEU A 165 -18.72 16.65 -10.72
CA LEU A 165 -19.99 16.35 -10.06
C LEU A 165 -20.75 15.21 -10.74
N PHE A 166 -20.95 15.30 -12.06
CA PHE A 166 -21.62 14.27 -12.85
C PHE A 166 -20.97 12.90 -12.71
N LYS A 167 -19.63 12.81 -12.76
CA LYS A 167 -18.91 11.52 -12.69
C LYS A 167 -19.10 10.78 -11.37
N TYR A 168 -18.92 11.41 -10.21
CA TYR A 168 -19.12 10.71 -8.93
C TYR A 168 -20.60 10.51 -8.58
N THR A 169 -21.49 11.38 -9.07
CA THR A 169 -22.93 11.14 -9.01
C THR A 169 -23.30 9.87 -9.78
N MET A 170 -22.85 9.73 -11.02
CA MET A 170 -23.14 8.56 -11.86
C MET A 170 -22.54 7.28 -11.28
N PHE A 171 -21.32 7.32 -10.75
CA PHE A 171 -20.70 6.20 -10.02
C PHE A 171 -21.63 5.65 -8.92
N TRP A 172 -22.10 6.53 -8.04
CA TRP A 172 -22.96 6.12 -6.93
C TRP A 172 -24.40 5.78 -7.34
N VAL A 173 -24.97 6.46 -8.34
CA VAL A 173 -26.32 6.14 -8.83
C VAL A 173 -26.33 4.74 -9.47
N LEU A 174 -25.33 4.39 -10.28
CA LEU A 174 -25.23 3.04 -10.87
C LEU A 174 -24.96 1.96 -9.80
N LEU A 175 -24.04 2.22 -8.87
CA LEU A 175 -23.74 1.32 -7.75
C LEU A 175 -24.99 1.08 -6.89
N LEU A 176 -25.68 2.14 -6.47
CA LEU A 176 -26.87 2.02 -5.64
C LEU A 176 -28.03 1.39 -6.40
N ALA A 177 -28.23 1.70 -7.69
CA ALA A 177 -29.27 1.03 -8.50
C ALA A 177 -29.03 -0.48 -8.59
N MET A 178 -27.79 -0.90 -8.84
CA MET A 178 -27.41 -2.32 -8.90
C MET A 178 -27.53 -3.00 -7.52
N LYS A 179 -26.97 -2.40 -6.47
CA LYS A 179 -27.11 -2.88 -5.07
C LYS A 179 -28.58 -3.05 -4.69
N LEU A 180 -29.40 -2.02 -4.89
CA LEU A 180 -30.81 -2.05 -4.50
C LEU A 180 -31.61 -3.09 -5.30
N THR A 181 -31.29 -3.28 -6.58
CA THR A 181 -31.90 -4.34 -7.40
C THR A 181 -31.55 -5.73 -6.86
N VAL A 182 -30.27 -5.99 -6.58
CA VAL A 182 -29.82 -7.30 -6.05
C VAL A 182 -30.38 -7.56 -4.65
N SER A 183 -30.33 -6.58 -3.73
CA SER A 183 -30.96 -6.69 -2.41
C SER A 183 -32.46 -6.98 -2.49
N PHE A 184 -33.18 -6.41 -3.45
CA PHE A 184 -34.60 -6.71 -3.61
C PHE A 184 -34.84 -8.17 -4.03
N TYR A 185 -34.15 -8.64 -5.08
CA TYR A 185 -34.41 -9.96 -5.66
C TYR A 185 -33.75 -11.13 -4.92
N ILE A 186 -32.56 -10.94 -4.32
CA ILE A 186 -31.81 -12.02 -3.65
C ILE A 186 -32.00 -11.99 -2.13
N GLU A 187 -31.96 -10.81 -1.49
CA GLU A 187 -32.00 -10.73 -0.02
C GLU A 187 -33.44 -10.64 0.51
N ILE A 188 -34.28 -9.75 -0.05
CA ILE A 188 -35.56 -9.39 0.57
C ILE A 188 -36.73 -10.23 0.05
N LYS A 189 -36.92 -10.34 -1.28
CA LYS A 189 -38.07 -11.04 -1.87
C LYS A 189 -38.15 -12.53 -1.45
N PRO A 190 -37.04 -13.31 -1.39
CA PRO A 190 -37.11 -14.72 -1.01
C PRO A 190 -37.52 -14.96 0.45
N LEU A 191 -37.25 -14.02 1.37
CA LEU A 191 -37.61 -14.18 2.80
C LEU A 191 -39.08 -13.90 3.08
N VAL A 192 -39.73 -13.04 2.28
CA VAL A 192 -41.08 -12.56 2.57
C VAL A 192 -42.10 -13.70 2.61
N GLN A 193 -42.03 -14.67 1.70
CA GLN A 193 -43.00 -15.77 1.68
C GLN A 193 -42.82 -16.73 2.88
N PRO A 194 -41.60 -17.26 3.16
CA PRO A 194 -41.33 -17.97 4.42
C PRO A 194 -41.72 -17.17 5.66
N THR A 195 -41.54 -15.85 5.68
CA THR A 195 -41.93 -15.01 6.82
C THR A 195 -43.45 -14.98 7.02
N LYS A 196 -44.23 -14.83 5.94
CA LYS A 196 -45.70 -14.93 6.00
C LYS A 196 -46.15 -16.28 6.52
N ASP A 197 -45.53 -17.36 6.05
CA ASP A 197 -45.94 -18.72 6.41
C ASP A 197 -45.53 -19.07 7.85
N ILE A 198 -44.32 -18.68 8.29
CA ILE A 198 -43.91 -18.72 9.71
C ILE A 198 -44.87 -17.90 10.60
N MET A 199 -45.30 -16.71 10.17
CA MET A 199 -46.27 -15.89 10.92
C MET A 199 -47.69 -16.47 10.92
N ARG A 200 -48.01 -17.44 10.05
CA ARG A 200 -49.31 -18.13 10.00
C ARG A 200 -49.38 -19.39 10.85
N VAL A 201 -48.25 -20.02 11.18
CA VAL A 201 -48.21 -21.25 12.01
C VAL A 201 -48.56 -20.91 13.47
N PRO A 202 -49.67 -21.43 14.02
CA PRO A 202 -50.05 -21.15 15.41
C PRO A 202 -49.25 -22.02 16.38
N ILE A 203 -48.38 -21.38 17.18
CA ILE A 203 -47.64 -22.06 18.25
C ILE A 203 -48.65 -22.49 19.33
N ARG A 204 -48.81 -23.80 19.56
CA ARG A 204 -49.62 -24.33 20.68
C ARG A 204 -48.78 -24.66 21.91
N THR A 205 -47.52 -25.03 21.72
CA THR A 205 -46.54 -25.30 22.78
C THR A 205 -45.16 -24.87 22.30
N PHE A 206 -44.64 -23.76 22.81
CA PHE A 206 -43.25 -23.35 22.59
C PHE A 206 -42.37 -24.14 23.57
N GLN A 207 -41.38 -24.92 23.11
CA GLN A 207 -40.59 -25.76 24.06
C GLN A 207 -39.81 -24.91 25.07
N TRP A 208 -39.38 -23.69 24.68
CA TRP A 208 -38.82 -22.68 25.59
C TRP A 208 -39.92 -21.85 26.29
N HIS A 209 -40.92 -22.51 26.90
CA HIS A 209 -42.11 -21.85 27.48
C HIS A 209 -41.83 -20.93 28.68
N GLU A 210 -40.59 -20.80 29.14
CA GLU A 210 -40.27 -20.16 30.42
C GLU A 210 -39.88 -18.67 30.31
N PHE A 211 -39.20 -18.25 29.23
CA PHE A 211 -38.84 -16.83 29.03
C PHE A 211 -39.94 -16.03 28.33
N PHE A 212 -40.79 -16.69 27.53
CA PHE A 212 -41.89 -16.07 26.80
C PHE A 212 -43.20 -16.90 26.93
N PRO A 213 -43.73 -17.10 28.16
CA PRO A 213 -44.86 -18.00 28.42
C PRO A 213 -46.16 -17.64 27.69
N HIS A 214 -46.26 -16.42 27.14
CA HIS A 214 -47.41 -15.93 26.39
C HIS A 214 -47.01 -15.41 24.98
N GLY A 215 -45.93 -15.95 24.41
CA GLY A 215 -45.47 -15.63 23.05
C GLY A 215 -46.39 -16.20 21.98
N THR A 216 -47.45 -15.49 21.61
CA THR A 216 -48.46 -15.93 20.63
C THR A 216 -47.99 -16.03 19.18
N ASN A 217 -46.87 -15.37 18.84
CA ASN A 217 -46.39 -15.18 17.47
C ASN A 217 -44.93 -15.63 17.32
N ASN A 218 -44.56 -16.18 16.15
CA ASN A 218 -43.20 -16.63 15.79
C ASN A 218 -42.14 -15.49 15.63
N ILE A 219 -42.28 -14.38 16.34
CA ILE A 219 -41.47 -13.16 16.18
C ILE A 219 -39.97 -13.44 16.43
N GLY A 220 -39.61 -14.26 17.41
CA GLY A 220 -38.22 -14.62 17.67
C GLY A 220 -37.57 -15.40 16.52
N VAL A 221 -38.31 -16.30 15.86
CA VAL A 221 -37.86 -17.04 14.66
C VAL A 221 -37.67 -16.08 13.49
N VAL A 222 -38.61 -15.14 13.29
CA VAL A 222 -38.49 -14.10 12.26
C VAL A 222 -37.28 -13.20 12.52
N ILE A 223 -37.02 -12.80 13.77
CA ILE A 223 -35.83 -12.02 14.13
C ILE A 223 -34.53 -12.81 13.87
N ALA A 224 -34.45 -14.08 14.26
CA ALA A 224 -33.28 -14.91 14.02
C ALA A 224 -32.97 -15.10 12.52
N LEU A 225 -34.01 -15.15 11.69
CA LEU A 225 -33.90 -15.29 10.23
C LEU A 225 -33.57 -13.97 9.51
N TRP A 226 -34.15 -12.83 9.93
CA TRP A 226 -33.91 -11.53 9.30
C TRP A 226 -32.67 -10.81 9.81
N ALA A 227 -32.28 -10.95 11.09
CA ALA A 227 -31.19 -10.16 11.67
C ALA A 227 -29.83 -10.32 10.96
N PRO A 228 -29.37 -11.53 10.58
CA PRO A 228 -28.15 -11.67 9.80
C PRO A 228 -28.23 -10.95 8.45
N ILE A 229 -29.38 -11.03 7.77
CA ILE A 229 -29.55 -10.50 6.41
C ILE A 229 -29.70 -8.96 6.43
N ILE A 230 -30.30 -8.41 7.49
CA ILE A 230 -30.31 -6.96 7.74
C ILE A 230 -28.87 -6.44 7.97
N LEU A 231 -28.02 -7.19 8.67
CA LEU A 231 -26.61 -6.81 8.84
C LEU A 231 -25.82 -6.91 7.53
N VAL A 232 -26.05 -7.96 6.72
CA VAL A 232 -25.49 -8.05 5.35
C VAL A 232 -25.91 -6.85 4.50
N TYR A 233 -27.20 -6.46 4.50
CA TYR A 233 -27.72 -5.32 3.74
C TYR A 233 -27.08 -3.94 4.10
N PHE A 234 -26.47 -3.81 5.28
CA PHE A 234 -25.67 -2.62 5.64
C PHE A 234 -24.18 -2.74 5.26
N MET A 235 -23.67 -3.96 5.12
CA MET A 235 -22.26 -4.27 4.84
C MET A 235 -21.98 -4.43 3.34
N ASP A 236 -22.92 -4.99 2.57
CA ASP A 236 -22.85 -5.27 1.13
C ASP A 236 -22.40 -4.07 0.28
N THR A 237 -22.67 -2.86 0.75
CA THR A 237 -22.43 -1.62 0.01
C THR A 237 -20.93 -1.31 -0.01
N GLN A 238 -20.16 -1.84 0.94
CA GLN A 238 -18.69 -1.90 0.89
C GLN A 238 -18.20 -2.89 -0.18
N ILE A 239 -18.91 -4.02 -0.38
CA ILE A 239 -18.60 -5.01 -1.43
C ILE A 239 -18.89 -4.41 -2.81
N TRP A 240 -20.07 -3.82 -3.00
CA TRP A 240 -20.43 -3.09 -4.22
C TRP A 240 -19.47 -1.94 -4.51
N TYR A 241 -19.06 -1.19 -3.48
CA TYR A 241 -18.03 -0.16 -3.60
C TYR A 241 -16.68 -0.74 -4.07
N ALA A 242 -16.22 -1.86 -3.51
CA ALA A 242 -14.97 -2.50 -3.92
C ALA A 242 -15.03 -3.00 -5.38
N LEU A 243 -16.15 -3.62 -5.79
CA LEU A 243 -16.37 -4.09 -7.16
C LEU A 243 -16.39 -2.94 -8.18
N PHE A 244 -17.19 -1.90 -7.94
CA PHE A 244 -17.27 -0.72 -8.82
C PHE A 244 -15.95 0.05 -8.86
N SER A 245 -15.23 0.17 -7.73
CA SER A 245 -13.91 0.79 -7.70
C SER A 245 -12.88 0.00 -8.50
N THR A 246 -12.89 -1.33 -8.40
CA THR A 246 -11.99 -2.20 -9.18
C THR A 246 -12.27 -2.07 -10.68
N LEU A 247 -13.54 -2.09 -11.09
CA LEU A 247 -13.94 -1.94 -12.49
C LEU A 247 -13.59 -0.56 -13.07
N ILE A 248 -14.05 0.52 -12.43
CA ILE A 248 -13.83 1.90 -12.91
C ILE A 248 -12.34 2.28 -12.81
N GLY A 249 -11.66 1.86 -11.75
CA GLY A 249 -10.22 2.01 -11.61
C GLY A 249 -9.45 1.28 -12.70
N GLY A 250 -9.82 0.03 -13.01
CA GLY A 250 -9.22 -0.75 -14.10
C GLY A 250 -9.40 -0.08 -15.47
N ILE A 251 -10.62 0.34 -15.81
CA ILE A 251 -10.94 1.05 -17.06
C ILE A 251 -10.14 2.35 -17.18
N TYR A 252 -10.10 3.18 -16.12
CA TYR A 252 -9.35 4.44 -16.15
C TYR A 252 -7.82 4.21 -16.21
N GLY A 253 -7.34 3.09 -15.65
CA GLY A 253 -5.94 2.65 -15.79
C GLY A 253 -5.60 2.29 -17.24
N ALA A 254 -6.48 1.57 -17.93
CA ALA A 254 -6.31 1.22 -19.34
C ALA A 254 -6.28 2.47 -20.24
N TYR A 255 -7.18 3.44 -20.03
CA TYR A 255 -7.14 4.72 -20.74
C TYR A 255 -5.83 5.51 -20.51
N ARG A 256 -5.23 5.38 -19.31
CA ARG A 256 -3.92 5.95 -18.96
C ARG A 256 -2.70 5.14 -19.44
N ARG A 257 -2.90 4.05 -20.19
CA ARG A 257 -1.83 3.15 -20.70
C ARG A 257 -1.00 2.48 -19.60
N LEU A 258 -1.62 2.21 -18.45
CA LEU A 258 -0.96 1.48 -17.36
C LEU A 258 -0.79 -0.01 -17.74
N GLY A 259 0.46 -0.39 -17.98
CA GLY A 259 0.83 -1.75 -18.39
C GLY A 259 0.55 -2.06 -19.86
N GLU A 260 0.92 -1.17 -20.79
CA GLU A 260 1.19 -1.53 -22.19
C GLU A 260 2.46 -2.40 -22.30
N ILE A 261 3.47 -2.14 -21.47
CA ILE A 261 4.67 -2.95 -21.29
C ILE A 261 4.61 -3.60 -19.90
N ARG A 262 4.62 -4.94 -19.85
CA ARG A 262 4.58 -5.74 -18.61
C ARG A 262 5.67 -6.80 -18.50
N THR A 263 6.34 -7.13 -19.61
CA THR A 263 7.33 -8.20 -19.70
C THR A 263 8.52 -7.73 -20.53
N LEU A 264 9.69 -8.37 -20.37
CA LEU A 264 10.89 -8.03 -21.14
C LEU A 264 10.68 -8.23 -22.66
N GLY A 265 9.85 -9.20 -23.06
CA GLY A 265 9.47 -9.38 -24.47
C GLY A 265 8.68 -8.18 -25.04
N MET A 266 7.77 -7.60 -24.26
CA MET A 266 7.05 -6.36 -24.64
C MET A 266 7.98 -5.15 -24.66
N LEU A 267 8.98 -5.10 -23.75
CA LEU A 267 9.98 -4.04 -23.73
C LEU A 267 10.84 -4.07 -25.00
N ARG A 268 11.38 -5.25 -25.37
CA ARG A 268 12.24 -5.43 -26.54
C ARG A 268 11.50 -5.13 -27.85
N SER A 269 10.23 -5.50 -27.96
CA SER A 269 9.38 -5.14 -29.13
C SER A 269 9.02 -3.66 -29.24
N ARG A 270 9.31 -2.84 -28.22
CA ARG A 270 9.12 -1.38 -28.22
C ARG A 270 10.42 -0.59 -28.10
N PHE A 271 11.58 -1.25 -28.02
CA PHE A 271 12.84 -0.60 -27.68
C PHE A 271 13.25 0.50 -28.68
N GLU A 272 13.11 0.23 -29.97
CA GLU A 272 13.31 1.19 -31.07
C GLU A 272 12.49 2.48 -30.92
N SER A 273 11.33 2.43 -30.22
CA SER A 273 10.50 3.61 -29.94
C SER A 273 10.84 4.35 -28.65
N LEU A 274 11.73 3.83 -27.81
CA LEU A 274 12.11 4.44 -26.53
C LEU A 274 12.93 5.74 -26.69
N PRO A 275 13.92 5.88 -27.60
CA PRO A 275 14.67 7.13 -27.76
C PRO A 275 13.76 8.30 -28.14
N VAL A 276 12.77 8.07 -29.01
CA VAL A 276 11.78 9.07 -29.42
C VAL A 276 10.86 9.42 -28.24
N ALA A 277 10.32 8.42 -27.54
CA ALA A 277 9.44 8.65 -26.39
C ALA A 277 10.18 9.36 -25.22
N PHE A 278 11.46 9.07 -25.02
CA PHE A 278 12.32 9.77 -24.07
C PHE A 278 12.49 11.25 -24.43
N ASN A 279 12.93 11.55 -25.65
CA ASN A 279 13.15 12.94 -26.08
C ASN A 279 11.85 13.76 -26.11
N GLU A 280 10.69 13.15 -26.42
CA GLU A 280 9.40 13.85 -26.35
C GLU A 280 8.88 14.13 -24.92
N ARG A 281 9.45 13.49 -23.89
CA ARG A 281 8.94 13.55 -22.50
C ARG A 281 9.90 14.23 -21.53
N LEU A 282 11.17 13.81 -21.53
CA LEU A 282 12.15 14.21 -20.51
C LEU A 282 13.13 15.28 -21.00
N ILE A 283 13.25 15.49 -22.31
CA ILE A 283 14.01 16.61 -22.88
C ILE A 283 13.05 17.79 -23.16
N PRO A 284 13.39 19.03 -22.74
CA PRO A 284 12.58 20.20 -23.03
C PRO A 284 12.60 20.55 -24.53
N SER A 285 11.45 20.93 -25.08
CA SER A 285 11.34 21.43 -26.46
C SER A 285 10.67 22.81 -26.47
N ASP A 286 11.27 23.77 -27.17
CA ASP A 286 10.84 25.18 -27.13
C ASP A 286 9.53 25.47 -27.90
N THR A 287 8.87 24.45 -28.46
CA THR A 287 7.60 24.61 -29.20
C THR A 287 6.37 24.25 -28.36
N ASN A 288 5.72 25.28 -27.82
CA ASN A 288 4.43 25.16 -27.11
C ASN A 288 3.29 24.71 -28.06
N ARG A 289 3.18 23.41 -28.33
CA ARG A 289 2.05 22.79 -29.02
C ARG A 289 1.16 22.03 -28.05
N SER A 290 0.03 22.63 -27.69
CA SER A 290 -1.06 22.00 -26.95
C SER A 290 -1.71 20.88 -27.80
N LYS A 291 -1.18 19.65 -27.70
CA LYS A 291 -1.67 18.47 -28.44
C LYS A 291 -3.01 17.99 -27.86
N GLY A 292 -4.13 18.41 -28.46
CA GLY A 292 -5.47 17.88 -28.17
C GLY A 292 -5.70 16.47 -28.75
N LEU A 293 -6.79 15.82 -28.34
CA LEU A 293 -7.09 14.39 -28.56
C LEU A 293 -6.88 13.87 -30.00
N ARG A 294 -7.14 14.69 -31.02
CA ARG A 294 -6.97 14.32 -32.44
C ARG A 294 -5.53 13.90 -32.80
N ALA A 295 -4.52 14.41 -32.10
CA ALA A 295 -3.11 14.09 -32.39
C ALA A 295 -2.72 12.63 -32.05
N VAL A 296 -3.52 11.92 -31.25
CA VAL A 296 -3.24 10.53 -30.83
C VAL A 296 -3.45 9.52 -31.97
N PHE A 297 -4.35 9.84 -32.92
CA PHE A 297 -4.70 8.96 -34.04
C PHE A 297 -3.91 9.24 -35.34
N SER A 298 -3.09 10.31 -35.37
CA SER A 298 -2.31 10.70 -36.55
C SER A 298 -0.79 10.62 -36.28
N ARG A 299 -0.24 9.40 -36.24
CA ARG A 299 1.21 9.14 -36.27
C ARG A 299 1.60 8.20 -37.41
N LYS A 300 1.78 8.78 -38.60
CA LYS A 300 2.98 8.47 -39.40
C LYS A 300 4.07 9.45 -38.98
N PRO A 301 5.32 9.04 -38.78
CA PRO A 301 6.43 9.98 -38.66
C PRO A 301 6.52 10.83 -39.93
N LYS A 302 6.90 12.11 -39.80
CA LYS A 302 7.68 12.76 -40.84
C LYS A 302 9.13 12.38 -40.58
N ALA A 303 9.86 12.01 -41.62
CA ALA A 303 11.30 11.83 -41.52
C ALA A 303 11.95 13.15 -41.08
N SER A 304 12.72 13.11 -39.99
CA SER A 304 13.77 14.10 -39.70
C SER A 304 15.03 13.70 -40.47
N GLY A 305 15.94 14.64 -40.73
CA GLY A 305 17.28 14.31 -41.24
C GLY A 305 18.13 13.61 -40.17
N ASP A 306 19.03 12.73 -40.61
CA ASP A 306 19.76 11.75 -39.80
C ASP A 306 20.48 12.36 -38.58
N GLU A 307 21.11 13.54 -38.73
CA GLU A 307 21.79 14.28 -37.65
C GLU A 307 20.88 14.48 -36.43
N GLN A 308 19.61 14.80 -36.66
CA GLN A 308 18.65 15.02 -35.58
C GLN A 308 18.11 13.72 -35.00
N GLU A 309 18.40 12.55 -35.58
CA GLU A 309 18.06 11.25 -35.00
C GLU A 309 19.25 10.70 -34.19
N ASP A 310 20.48 10.93 -34.66
CA ASP A 310 21.72 10.70 -33.89
C ASP A 310 21.74 11.52 -32.58
N GLU A 311 21.45 12.83 -32.62
CA GLU A 311 21.38 13.71 -31.43
C GLU A 311 20.37 13.19 -30.37
N LYS A 312 19.21 12.70 -30.83
CA LYS A 312 18.17 12.09 -29.97
C LYS A 312 18.66 10.78 -29.34
N ALA A 313 19.38 9.97 -30.10
CA ALA A 313 19.90 8.68 -29.66
C ALA A 313 21.05 8.83 -28.66
N ALA A 314 21.96 9.79 -28.88
CA ALA A 314 23.02 10.18 -27.95
C ALA A 314 22.47 10.52 -26.56
N ARG A 315 21.50 11.45 -26.49
CA ARG A 315 20.83 11.84 -25.23
C ARG A 315 20.16 10.64 -24.54
N PHE A 316 19.62 9.69 -25.30
CA PHE A 316 19.03 8.47 -24.76
C PHE A 316 20.09 7.55 -24.13
N ALA A 317 21.23 7.34 -24.80
CA ALA A 317 22.33 6.51 -24.28
C ALA A 317 22.89 7.05 -22.96
N GLN A 318 23.11 8.37 -22.85
CA GLN A 318 23.56 9.02 -21.60
C GLN A 318 22.65 8.69 -20.41
N MET A 319 21.32 8.78 -20.59
CA MET A 319 20.35 8.44 -19.56
C MET A 319 20.27 6.93 -19.30
N TRP A 320 20.19 6.13 -20.36
CA TRP A 320 20.02 4.68 -20.28
C TRP A 320 21.19 4.03 -19.53
N ASN A 321 22.42 4.37 -19.90
CA ASN A 321 23.61 3.86 -19.25
C ASN A 321 23.66 4.25 -17.77
N LEU A 322 23.23 5.47 -17.41
CA LEU A 322 23.17 5.89 -16.01
C LEU A 322 22.15 5.06 -15.20
N ILE A 323 21.05 4.60 -15.80
CA ILE A 323 20.11 3.65 -15.19
C ILE A 323 20.74 2.26 -15.07
N ILE A 324 21.32 1.72 -16.15
CA ILE A 324 21.95 0.39 -16.16
C ILE A 324 23.08 0.29 -15.13
N THR A 325 24.01 1.25 -15.09
CA THR A 325 25.06 1.24 -14.07
C THR A 325 24.50 1.52 -12.67
N SER A 326 23.37 2.21 -12.50
CA SER A 326 22.72 2.30 -11.18
C SER A 326 22.21 0.93 -10.69
N PHE A 327 21.75 0.05 -11.59
CA PHE A 327 21.44 -1.34 -11.22
C PHE A 327 22.70 -2.15 -10.86
N ARG A 328 23.86 -1.82 -11.45
CA ARG A 328 25.15 -2.41 -11.04
C ARG A 328 25.65 -1.87 -9.69
N GLU A 329 25.52 -0.56 -9.44
CA GLU A 329 25.77 0.13 -8.16
C GLU A 329 24.82 -0.38 -7.05
N GLU A 330 23.62 -0.85 -7.40
CA GLU A 330 22.67 -1.53 -6.50
C GLU A 330 22.84 -3.06 -6.43
N ASP A 331 23.78 -3.65 -7.18
CA ASP A 331 24.05 -5.10 -7.24
C ASP A 331 22.82 -5.94 -7.67
N LEU A 332 21.96 -5.35 -8.51
CA LEU A 332 20.82 -6.02 -9.12
C LEU A 332 21.19 -6.77 -10.39
N ILE A 333 22.34 -6.45 -11.01
CA ILE A 333 22.89 -7.08 -12.22
C ILE A 333 24.39 -7.29 -12.04
N ASP A 334 24.96 -8.28 -12.72
CA ASP A 334 26.43 -8.47 -12.75
C ASP A 334 27.11 -7.63 -13.87
N ASN A 335 28.44 -7.71 -13.98
CA ASN A 335 29.20 -6.97 -15.00
C ASN A 335 28.85 -7.42 -16.43
N ARG A 336 28.56 -8.71 -16.66
CA ARG A 336 28.24 -9.25 -17.98
C ARG A 336 26.83 -8.86 -18.40
N GLU A 337 25.87 -8.86 -17.48
CA GLU A 337 24.54 -8.31 -17.70
C GLU A 337 24.58 -6.79 -17.96
N MET A 338 25.45 -6.06 -17.27
CA MET A 338 25.69 -4.63 -17.52
C MET A 338 26.21 -4.43 -18.97
N ASP A 339 27.26 -5.12 -19.37
CA ASP A 339 27.85 -5.01 -20.72
C ASP A 339 26.85 -5.41 -21.83
N LEU A 340 25.95 -6.36 -21.55
CA LEU A 340 24.85 -6.71 -22.45
C LEU A 340 23.75 -5.63 -22.54
N LEU A 341 23.58 -4.80 -21.51
CA LEU A 341 22.51 -3.79 -21.43
C LEU A 341 22.96 -2.38 -21.82
N LEU A 342 24.26 -2.07 -21.79
CA LEU A 342 24.82 -0.77 -22.16
C LEU A 342 24.64 -0.44 -23.65
N VAL A 343 24.41 0.85 -23.93
CA VAL A 343 24.30 1.43 -25.28
C VAL A 343 25.54 2.30 -25.52
N PRO A 344 26.36 2.06 -26.57
CA PRO A 344 27.49 2.93 -26.89
C PRO A 344 27.03 4.39 -27.01
N TYR A 345 27.75 5.32 -26.37
CA TYR A 345 27.22 6.66 -26.10
C TYR A 345 26.80 7.39 -27.38
N CYS A 346 27.62 7.35 -28.43
CA CYS A 346 27.31 7.77 -29.79
C CYS A 346 28.08 6.91 -30.80
N LYS A 347 27.85 7.13 -32.11
CA LYS A 347 28.62 6.53 -33.21
C LYS A 347 30.13 6.64 -32.96
N ASP A 348 30.83 5.51 -33.04
CA ASP A 348 32.23 5.52 -33.43
C ASP A 348 32.35 6.25 -34.79
N ARG A 349 33.20 7.29 -34.85
CA ARG A 349 33.35 8.14 -36.04
C ARG A 349 33.76 7.35 -37.29
N GLU A 350 34.35 6.17 -37.10
CA GLU A 350 34.85 5.29 -38.16
C GLU A 350 33.79 4.28 -38.65
N LEU A 351 32.67 4.10 -37.94
CA LEU A 351 31.64 3.09 -38.25
C LEU A 351 30.34 3.68 -38.83
N ASN A 352 29.99 4.93 -38.48
CA ASN A 352 28.79 5.66 -38.94
C ASN A 352 27.43 4.88 -38.82
N ILE A 353 27.33 3.93 -37.90
CA ILE A 353 26.13 3.09 -37.66
C ILE A 353 25.70 3.25 -36.21
N PHE A 354 24.38 3.36 -35.96
CA PHE A 354 23.86 3.36 -34.59
C PHE A 354 23.88 1.94 -33.99
N GLN A 355 24.53 1.78 -32.84
CA GLN A 355 24.83 0.50 -32.21
C GLN A 355 23.80 0.17 -31.12
N TRP A 356 22.94 -0.83 -31.36
CA TRP A 356 21.93 -1.26 -30.39
C TRP A 356 22.55 -2.11 -29.25
N PRO A 357 22.03 -2.05 -28.01
CA PRO A 357 22.65 -2.73 -26.86
C PRO A 357 22.67 -4.27 -27.07
N PRO A 358 23.76 -4.98 -26.69
CA PRO A 358 23.99 -6.35 -27.15
C PRO A 358 22.88 -7.35 -26.77
N PHE A 359 22.12 -7.14 -25.69
CA PHE A 359 20.98 -7.99 -25.35
C PHE A 359 19.88 -8.01 -26.43
N LEU A 360 19.75 -7.00 -27.29
CA LEU A 360 18.83 -7.03 -28.44
C LEU A 360 19.40 -7.83 -29.63
N LEU A 361 20.73 -7.87 -29.72
CA LEU A 361 21.49 -8.45 -30.83
C LEU A 361 21.97 -9.88 -30.57
N ALA A 362 21.97 -10.32 -29.30
CA ALA A 362 22.35 -11.65 -28.84
C ALA A 362 21.69 -12.78 -29.65
N SER A 363 22.44 -13.87 -29.81
CA SER A 363 22.22 -15.02 -30.69
C SER A 363 22.08 -14.74 -32.19
N LYS A 364 21.96 -13.49 -32.66
CA LYS A 364 21.69 -13.20 -34.07
C LYS A 364 22.87 -13.46 -35.00
N ILE A 365 24.10 -13.12 -34.60
CA ILE A 365 25.28 -13.39 -35.44
C ILE A 365 25.56 -14.90 -35.58
N PRO A 366 25.58 -15.72 -34.50
CA PRO A 366 25.66 -17.17 -34.64
C PRO A 366 24.57 -17.76 -35.57
N ILE A 367 23.30 -17.36 -35.37
CA ILE A 367 22.19 -17.82 -36.22
C ILE A 367 22.35 -17.34 -37.68
N ALA A 368 22.94 -16.16 -37.92
CA ALA A 368 23.24 -15.68 -39.27
C ALA A 368 24.33 -16.52 -39.96
N LEU A 369 25.39 -16.86 -39.23
CA LEU A 369 26.51 -17.69 -39.71
C LEU A 369 26.02 -19.11 -40.06
N ASP A 370 25.28 -19.74 -39.14
CA ASP A 370 24.70 -21.07 -39.35
C ASP A 370 23.75 -21.06 -40.58
N MET A 371 22.85 -20.08 -40.67
CA MET A 371 21.94 -19.95 -41.81
C MET A 371 22.64 -19.61 -43.12
N ALA A 372 23.80 -18.94 -43.10
CA ALA A 372 24.58 -18.65 -44.30
C ALA A 372 25.25 -19.93 -44.83
N ALA A 373 25.86 -20.73 -43.96
CA ALA A 373 26.46 -22.02 -44.32
C ALA A 373 25.43 -23.02 -44.86
N ASP A 374 24.25 -23.10 -44.22
CA ASP A 374 23.13 -23.96 -44.65
C ASP A 374 22.36 -23.43 -45.86
N SER A 375 22.59 -22.19 -46.31
CA SER A 375 21.75 -21.51 -47.31
C SER A 375 21.72 -22.19 -48.69
N GLY A 376 22.82 -22.82 -49.10
CA GLY A 376 22.96 -23.45 -50.41
C GLY A 376 22.64 -22.52 -51.58
N GLY A 377 23.02 -21.24 -51.49
CA GLY A 377 22.76 -20.23 -52.53
C GLY A 377 21.35 -19.63 -52.55
N LYS A 378 20.46 -20.01 -51.63
CA LYS A 378 19.04 -19.59 -51.62
C LYS A 378 18.80 -18.25 -50.90
N ASP A 379 19.41 -17.18 -51.41
CA ASP A 379 19.29 -15.82 -50.85
C ASP A 379 17.85 -15.46 -50.42
N ARG A 380 16.86 -15.66 -51.31
CA ARG A 380 15.46 -15.24 -51.09
C ARG A 380 14.88 -15.63 -49.73
N ASP A 381 15.16 -16.83 -49.22
CA ASP A 381 14.61 -17.27 -47.93
C ASP A 381 15.42 -16.75 -46.73
N LEU A 382 16.73 -16.53 -46.91
CA LEU A 382 17.60 -15.89 -45.91
C LEU A 382 17.30 -14.39 -45.81
N THR A 383 17.26 -13.67 -46.93
CA THR A 383 16.79 -12.28 -47.02
C THR A 383 15.37 -12.10 -46.46
N LYS A 384 14.46 -13.07 -46.65
CA LYS A 384 13.13 -13.05 -46.01
C LYS A 384 13.19 -13.17 -44.48
N ARG A 385 14.10 -13.98 -43.92
CA ARG A 385 14.33 -14.07 -42.47
C ARG A 385 15.01 -12.82 -41.92
N MET A 386 16.03 -12.28 -42.59
CA MET A 386 16.71 -11.04 -42.21
C MET A 386 15.75 -9.84 -42.16
N ARG A 387 14.76 -9.79 -43.07
CA ARG A 387 13.69 -8.76 -43.08
C ARG A 387 12.57 -8.98 -42.05
N SER A 388 12.61 -10.06 -41.26
CA SER A 388 11.57 -10.35 -40.24
C SER A 388 11.84 -9.74 -38.86
N ASP A 389 13.09 -9.38 -38.57
CA ASP A 389 13.51 -8.68 -37.35
C ASP A 389 14.55 -7.61 -37.73
N PRO A 390 14.26 -6.30 -37.59
CA PRO A 390 15.22 -5.22 -37.92
C PRO A 390 16.57 -5.38 -37.22
N TYR A 391 16.58 -5.87 -35.97
CA TYR A 391 17.81 -6.08 -35.20
C TYR A 391 18.73 -7.13 -35.83
N PHE A 392 18.22 -8.00 -36.72
CA PHE A 392 19.04 -8.94 -37.49
C PHE A 392 19.90 -8.21 -38.54
N SER A 393 19.33 -7.21 -39.22
CA SER A 393 20.07 -6.36 -40.16
C SER A 393 21.06 -5.43 -39.45
N TYR A 394 20.67 -4.87 -38.30
CA TYR A 394 21.56 -3.99 -37.52
C TYR A 394 22.78 -4.75 -36.99
N ALA A 395 22.59 -5.96 -36.42
CA ALA A 395 23.69 -6.78 -35.91
C ALA A 395 24.73 -7.10 -36.99
N ILE A 396 24.29 -7.57 -38.16
CA ILE A 396 25.21 -8.00 -39.24
C ILE A 396 26.01 -6.82 -39.78
N ARG A 397 25.35 -5.67 -40.03
CA ARG A 397 26.03 -4.45 -40.50
C ARG A 397 27.04 -3.93 -39.48
N GLU A 398 26.69 -3.94 -38.19
CA GLU A 398 27.60 -3.55 -37.13
C GLU A 398 28.81 -4.49 -37.04
N CYS A 399 28.58 -5.81 -37.06
CA CYS A 399 29.63 -6.82 -36.95
C CYS A 399 30.64 -6.71 -38.11
N TYR A 400 30.15 -6.58 -39.35
CA TYR A 400 31.01 -6.42 -40.53
C TYR A 400 31.82 -5.13 -40.49
N ALA A 401 31.19 -3.99 -40.18
CA ALA A 401 31.89 -2.71 -40.07
C ALA A 401 32.95 -2.72 -38.94
N SER A 402 32.63 -3.33 -37.80
CA SER A 402 33.56 -3.45 -36.66
C SER A 402 34.74 -4.37 -36.97
N PHE A 403 34.52 -5.47 -37.71
CA PHE A 403 35.57 -6.34 -38.23
C PHE A 403 36.50 -5.56 -39.19
N LYS A 404 35.94 -4.92 -40.23
CA LYS A 404 36.68 -4.12 -41.21
C LYS A 404 37.54 -3.04 -40.53
N ASN A 405 36.99 -2.40 -39.50
CA ASN A 405 37.68 -1.40 -38.70
C ASN A 405 38.85 -1.95 -37.87
N ILE A 406 38.64 -3.01 -37.08
CA ILE A 406 39.68 -3.58 -36.21
C ILE A 406 40.86 -4.11 -37.04
N ILE A 407 40.58 -4.81 -38.15
CA ILE A 407 41.61 -5.31 -39.08
C ILE A 407 42.43 -4.15 -39.68
N ASN A 408 41.77 -3.08 -40.14
CA ASN A 408 42.46 -1.89 -40.67
C ASN A 408 43.26 -1.10 -39.62
N THR A 409 42.93 -1.25 -38.33
CA THR A 409 43.66 -0.60 -37.21
C THR A 409 44.90 -1.39 -36.80
N LEU A 410 44.82 -2.73 -36.86
CA LEU A 410 45.91 -3.63 -36.48
C LEU A 410 47.00 -3.73 -37.54
N VAL A 411 46.65 -3.69 -38.83
CA VAL A 411 47.65 -3.80 -39.91
C VAL A 411 48.26 -2.43 -40.20
N LEU A 412 49.59 -2.34 -40.17
CA LEU A 412 50.37 -1.15 -40.51
C LEU A 412 50.98 -1.19 -41.91
N GLY A 413 51.46 -2.37 -42.33
CA GLY A 413 52.17 -2.57 -43.60
C GLY A 413 51.35 -2.19 -44.81
N GLN A 414 51.96 -1.48 -45.77
CA GLN A 414 51.24 -0.92 -46.92
C GLN A 414 50.77 -2.03 -47.87
N ARG A 415 51.64 -3.01 -48.18
CA ARG A 415 51.31 -4.17 -49.03
C ARG A 415 50.14 -4.97 -48.46
N GLU A 416 50.18 -5.22 -47.15
CA GLU A 416 49.15 -5.93 -46.40
C GLU A 416 47.81 -5.16 -46.37
N LYS A 417 47.86 -3.82 -46.21
CA LYS A 417 46.67 -2.95 -46.31
C LYS A 417 46.03 -3.00 -47.69
N ASP A 418 46.82 -2.94 -48.75
CA ASP A 418 46.30 -2.93 -50.11
C ASP A 418 45.63 -4.28 -50.46
N VAL A 419 46.23 -5.41 -50.04
CA VAL A 419 45.61 -6.76 -50.13
C VAL A 419 44.29 -6.84 -49.36
N ILE A 420 44.27 -6.39 -48.10
CA ILE A 420 43.07 -6.41 -47.25
C ILE A 420 41.96 -5.52 -47.82
N LYS A 421 42.34 -4.37 -48.37
CA LYS A 421 41.41 -3.44 -49.02
C LYS A 421 40.79 -4.06 -50.26
N GLU A 422 41.57 -4.69 -51.14
CA GLU A 422 41.07 -5.35 -52.35
C GLU A 422 40.04 -6.45 -52.01
N ILE A 423 40.33 -7.27 -50.99
CA ILE A 423 39.39 -8.28 -50.45
C ILE A 423 38.08 -7.62 -49.97
N PHE A 424 38.16 -6.52 -49.22
CA PHE A 424 36.97 -5.81 -48.76
C PHE A 424 36.18 -5.15 -49.89
N ASP A 425 36.84 -4.56 -50.88
CA ASP A 425 36.20 -3.89 -52.01
C ASP A 425 35.45 -4.90 -52.92
N VAL A 426 35.98 -6.13 -53.08
CA VAL A 426 35.26 -7.25 -53.74
C VAL A 426 34.02 -7.67 -52.92
N VAL A 427 34.15 -7.80 -51.60
CA VAL A 427 33.02 -8.15 -50.72
C VAL A 427 31.92 -7.09 -50.74
N ASP A 428 32.28 -5.80 -50.60
CA ASP A 428 31.31 -4.69 -50.63
C ASP A 428 30.59 -4.59 -51.99
N LYS A 429 31.28 -4.87 -53.11
CA LYS A 429 30.66 -4.97 -54.44
C LYS A 429 29.61 -6.08 -54.50
N HIS A 430 29.93 -7.30 -54.07
CA HIS A 430 28.98 -8.42 -54.06
C HIS A 430 27.79 -8.20 -53.10
N ILE A 431 27.97 -7.42 -52.03
CA ILE A 431 26.88 -6.96 -51.16
C ILE A 431 25.99 -5.94 -51.87
N ALA A 432 26.57 -4.98 -52.61
CA ALA A 432 25.83 -3.96 -53.35
C ALA A 432 25.03 -4.54 -54.53
N ASP A 433 25.62 -5.45 -55.30
CA ASP A 433 24.97 -6.16 -56.41
C ASP A 433 23.94 -7.21 -55.93
N GLY A 434 23.92 -7.51 -54.63
CA GLY A 434 23.00 -8.47 -54.01
C GLY A 434 23.30 -9.94 -54.33
N THR A 435 24.52 -10.25 -54.80
CA THR A 435 24.91 -11.60 -55.24
C THR A 435 25.80 -12.35 -54.25
N PHE A 436 26.22 -11.71 -53.16
CA PHE A 436 27.10 -12.22 -52.10
C PHE A 436 26.88 -13.69 -51.68
N ILE A 437 25.63 -14.14 -51.55
CA ILE A 437 25.29 -15.51 -51.07
C ILE A 437 25.23 -16.53 -52.23
N ARG A 438 25.24 -16.06 -53.48
CA ARG A 438 25.23 -16.87 -54.70
C ARG A 438 26.64 -17.10 -55.25
N ASP A 439 27.50 -16.08 -55.14
CA ASP A 439 28.80 -16.02 -55.82
C ASP A 439 30.01 -16.31 -54.90
N LEU A 440 29.79 -16.51 -53.58
CA LEU A 440 30.85 -16.79 -52.60
C LEU A 440 30.48 -17.99 -51.71
N ASN A 441 31.47 -18.80 -51.32
CA ASN A 441 31.26 -20.01 -50.54
C ASN A 441 31.07 -19.74 -49.04
N MET A 442 29.82 -19.53 -48.63
CA MET A 442 29.45 -19.26 -47.23
C MET A 442 29.69 -20.42 -46.24
N ARG A 443 30.05 -21.63 -46.69
CA ARG A 443 30.25 -22.79 -45.79
C ARG A 443 31.40 -22.62 -44.80
N SER A 444 32.42 -21.88 -45.20
CA SER A 444 33.65 -21.67 -44.42
C SER A 444 33.57 -20.46 -43.48
N LEU A 445 32.50 -19.65 -43.60
CA LEU A 445 32.28 -18.43 -42.81
C LEU A 445 32.21 -18.67 -41.28
N PRO A 446 31.61 -19.77 -40.76
CA PRO A 446 31.67 -20.09 -39.33
C PRO A 446 33.10 -20.41 -38.85
N ALA A 447 33.97 -20.96 -39.70
CA ALA A 447 35.37 -21.22 -39.36
C ALA A 447 36.17 -19.92 -39.28
N LEU A 448 36.00 -19.02 -40.25
CA LEU A 448 36.56 -17.66 -40.20
C LEU A 448 36.11 -16.91 -38.95
N SER A 449 34.81 -16.96 -38.64
CA SER A 449 34.25 -16.34 -37.42
C SER A 449 34.84 -16.92 -36.13
N LYS A 450 35.24 -18.21 -36.11
CA LYS A 450 35.91 -18.79 -34.94
C LYS A 450 37.31 -18.19 -34.78
N LYS A 451 38.15 -18.22 -35.82
CA LYS A 451 39.51 -17.67 -35.76
C LYS A 451 39.52 -16.18 -35.37
N PHE A 452 38.50 -15.43 -35.78
CA PHE A 452 38.33 -14.03 -35.36
C PHE A 452 37.92 -13.87 -33.88
N VAL A 453 37.14 -14.80 -33.30
CA VAL A 453 36.89 -14.82 -31.83
C VAL A 453 38.17 -15.16 -31.08
N ASP A 454 38.95 -16.14 -31.56
CA ASP A 454 40.24 -16.51 -30.98
C ASP A 454 41.20 -15.29 -30.97
N LEU A 455 41.20 -14.46 -32.03
CA LEU A 455 41.92 -13.18 -32.08
C LEU A 455 41.39 -12.15 -31.07
N LEU A 456 40.07 -11.99 -30.94
CA LEU A 456 39.46 -11.06 -29.97
C LEU A 456 39.76 -11.44 -28.50
N GLU A 457 40.03 -12.71 -28.20
CA GLU A 457 40.51 -13.12 -26.88
C GLU A 457 41.97 -12.70 -26.61
N LEU A 458 42.85 -12.74 -27.63
CA LEU A 458 44.22 -12.23 -27.49
C LEU A 458 44.25 -10.70 -27.38
N LEU A 459 43.42 -10.00 -28.16
CA LEU A 459 43.26 -8.54 -28.07
C LEU A 459 42.66 -8.06 -26.73
N GLN A 460 42.00 -8.93 -25.96
CA GLN A 460 41.59 -8.64 -24.58
C GLN A 460 42.69 -8.88 -23.53
N LYS A 461 43.72 -9.66 -23.86
CA LYS A 461 44.88 -9.93 -23.00
C LYS A 461 46.01 -8.92 -23.26
N ASN A 462 46.18 -8.51 -24.52
CA ASN A 462 47.07 -7.45 -25.00
C ASN A 462 48.53 -7.58 -24.53
N LYS A 463 49.03 -8.82 -24.39
CA LYS A 463 50.39 -9.13 -23.95
C LYS A 463 51.35 -9.17 -25.14
N GLU A 464 52.54 -8.59 -25.01
CA GLU A 464 53.61 -8.71 -26.03
C GLU A 464 53.95 -10.18 -26.37
N GLU A 465 53.85 -11.08 -25.40
CA GLU A 465 54.06 -12.53 -25.54
C GLU A 465 53.16 -13.18 -26.62
N ASP A 466 51.95 -12.66 -26.82
CA ASP A 466 50.93 -13.26 -27.71
C ASP A 466 51.16 -12.88 -29.20
N LEU A 467 52.13 -12.01 -29.52
CA LEU A 467 52.34 -11.44 -30.87
C LEU A 467 52.46 -12.50 -31.97
N GLY A 468 53.25 -13.56 -31.72
CA GLY A 468 53.42 -14.64 -32.69
C GLY A 468 52.11 -15.40 -32.98
N GLN A 469 51.25 -15.56 -31.97
CA GLN A 469 49.96 -16.21 -32.13
C GLN A 469 48.96 -15.30 -32.87
N VAL A 470 49.04 -13.98 -32.69
CA VAL A 470 48.28 -12.99 -33.49
C VAL A 470 48.70 -13.04 -34.96
N VAL A 471 50.00 -13.06 -35.28
CA VAL A 471 50.50 -13.16 -36.67
C VAL A 471 49.99 -14.44 -37.34
N ILE A 472 50.09 -15.58 -36.65
CA ILE A 472 49.57 -16.86 -37.14
C ILE A 472 48.07 -16.73 -37.44
N LEU A 473 47.24 -16.26 -36.50
CA LEU A 473 45.80 -16.09 -36.70
C LEU A 473 45.44 -15.19 -37.90
N PHE A 474 46.24 -14.16 -38.21
CA PHE A 474 46.03 -13.34 -39.40
C PHE A 474 46.29 -14.10 -40.71
N GLN A 475 47.38 -14.87 -40.79
CA GLN A 475 47.67 -15.75 -41.93
C GLN A 475 46.58 -16.82 -42.08
N ASP A 476 46.22 -17.46 -40.96
CA ASP A 476 45.17 -18.48 -40.82
C ASP A 476 43.78 -17.99 -41.26
N MET A 477 43.47 -16.70 -41.09
CA MET A 477 42.23 -16.08 -41.57
C MET A 477 42.30 -15.74 -43.06
N LEU A 478 43.45 -15.24 -43.55
CA LEU A 478 43.65 -14.93 -44.97
C LEU A 478 43.53 -16.19 -45.83
N GLU A 479 44.11 -17.31 -45.40
CA GLU A 479 43.99 -18.62 -46.09
C GLU A 479 42.52 -19.05 -46.25
N VAL A 480 41.72 -18.95 -45.17
CA VAL A 480 40.29 -19.32 -45.20
C VAL A 480 39.49 -18.41 -46.13
N VAL A 481 39.82 -17.12 -46.20
CA VAL A 481 39.16 -16.20 -47.14
C VAL A 481 39.54 -16.51 -48.59
N THR A 482 40.84 -16.65 -48.87
CA THR A 482 41.37 -16.72 -50.24
C THR A 482 41.27 -18.09 -50.90
N ARG A 483 41.22 -19.20 -50.13
CA ARG A 483 41.03 -20.56 -50.65
C ARG A 483 39.62 -21.10 -50.41
N ASP A 484 39.03 -20.83 -49.25
CA ASP A 484 37.83 -21.55 -48.80
C ASP A 484 36.52 -20.75 -48.92
N ILE A 485 36.57 -19.46 -49.26
CA ILE A 485 35.39 -18.57 -49.41
C ILE A 485 35.30 -17.93 -50.81
N MET A 486 36.41 -17.47 -51.37
CA MET A 486 36.49 -16.79 -52.68
C MET A 486 37.07 -17.75 -53.74
N GLU A 487 36.63 -17.64 -55.00
CA GLU A 487 37.12 -18.50 -56.10
C GLU A 487 38.29 -17.84 -56.87
N GLU A 488 39.22 -18.63 -57.42
CA GLU A 488 40.48 -18.11 -58.01
C GLU A 488 40.26 -17.08 -59.14
N GLU A 489 39.21 -17.24 -59.97
CA GLU A 489 38.87 -16.27 -61.03
C GLU A 489 38.47 -14.88 -60.49
N GLN A 490 38.03 -14.80 -59.23
CA GLN A 490 37.58 -13.56 -58.58
C GLN A 490 38.74 -12.74 -57.99
N LEU A 491 39.94 -13.32 -57.89
CA LEU A 491 41.03 -12.82 -57.04
C LEU A 491 42.31 -12.41 -57.79
N GLY A 492 42.20 -12.17 -59.10
CA GLY A 492 43.35 -12.03 -60.01
C GLY A 492 44.41 -10.99 -59.61
N GLY A 493 44.03 -9.84 -59.03
CA GLY A 493 44.99 -8.82 -58.57
C GLY A 493 45.69 -9.21 -57.26
N VAL A 494 44.93 -9.70 -56.28
CA VAL A 494 45.44 -10.21 -55.00
C VAL A 494 46.52 -11.28 -55.20
N LEU A 495 46.32 -12.20 -56.16
CA LEU A 495 47.27 -13.29 -56.42
C LEU A 495 48.62 -12.78 -56.96
N GLU A 496 48.63 -11.76 -57.82
CA GLU A 496 49.87 -11.09 -58.25
C GLU A 496 50.53 -10.32 -57.09
N SER A 497 49.71 -9.65 -56.25
CA SER A 497 50.17 -8.90 -55.08
C SER A 497 50.84 -9.78 -54.01
N ILE A 498 50.29 -10.97 -53.76
CA ILE A 498 50.83 -11.94 -52.78
C ILE A 498 52.13 -12.59 -53.28
N HIS A 499 52.19 -13.02 -54.54
CA HIS A 499 53.39 -13.71 -55.07
C HIS A 499 54.56 -12.76 -55.37
N GLY A 500 54.28 -11.48 -55.62
CA GLY A 500 55.30 -10.47 -55.92
C GLY A 500 55.64 -10.43 -57.41
N GLY A 501 55.54 -9.24 -58.01
CA GLY A 501 55.70 -9.05 -59.45
C GLY A 501 57.13 -9.22 -59.94
N SER A 502 57.56 -10.45 -60.25
CA SER A 502 58.90 -10.75 -60.80
C SER A 502 58.91 -11.78 -61.94
N TYR A 503 57.88 -11.81 -62.81
CA TYR A 503 57.95 -12.51 -64.11
C TYR A 503 58.89 -11.81 -65.11
N ARG A 504 60.17 -11.73 -64.78
CA ARG A 504 61.28 -11.53 -65.72
C ARG A 504 62.34 -12.58 -65.45
N ARG A 505 62.69 -13.34 -66.50
CA ARG A 505 63.77 -14.34 -66.45
C ARG A 505 65.09 -13.66 -66.04
N HIS A 506 65.70 -14.13 -64.97
CA HIS A 506 67.15 -14.26 -64.88
C HIS A 506 67.51 -15.46 -64.01
N GLU A 507 68.50 -16.22 -64.43
CA GLU A 507 69.06 -17.32 -63.67
C GLU A 507 70.00 -16.77 -62.59
N GLY A 508 69.81 -17.19 -61.35
CA GLY A 508 70.64 -16.78 -60.21
C GLY A 508 70.16 -17.42 -58.92
N ILE A 509 71.05 -18.16 -58.24
CA ILE A 509 70.72 -18.80 -56.96
C ILE A 509 70.94 -17.80 -55.83
N THR A 510 69.85 -17.43 -55.15
CA THR A 510 69.88 -16.74 -53.85
C THR A 510 69.34 -17.68 -52.76
N PRO A 511 69.87 -17.62 -51.51
CA PRO A 511 69.51 -18.56 -50.45
C PRO A 511 68.06 -18.40 -49.95
N LEU A 512 67.54 -19.46 -49.31
CA LEU A 512 66.12 -19.63 -48.98
C LEU A 512 65.59 -18.73 -47.85
N ASP A 513 66.46 -18.01 -47.13
CA ASP A 513 66.15 -17.42 -45.82
C ASP A 513 65.51 -16.01 -45.86
N GLN A 514 65.00 -15.56 -47.02
CA GLN A 514 64.33 -14.25 -47.17
C GLN A 514 62.99 -14.30 -47.94
N GLN A 515 62.15 -15.30 -47.65
CA GLN A 515 60.69 -15.09 -47.74
C GLN A 515 60.21 -14.45 -46.44
N ASP A 516 60.15 -13.11 -46.42
CA ASP A 516 59.51 -12.37 -45.33
C ASP A 516 58.02 -12.75 -45.27
N GLN A 517 57.61 -13.45 -44.20
CA GLN A 517 56.26 -13.94 -44.04
C GLN A 517 55.26 -12.77 -43.94
N LEU A 518 54.15 -12.87 -44.67
CA LEU A 518 53.09 -11.85 -44.66
C LEU A 518 52.63 -11.60 -43.22
N PHE A 519 52.37 -10.34 -42.88
CA PHE A 519 52.03 -9.85 -41.53
C PHE A 519 53.13 -9.90 -40.45
N ALA A 520 54.21 -10.67 -40.59
CA ALA A 520 55.16 -10.92 -39.50
C ALA A 520 55.92 -9.68 -38.97
N LYS A 521 55.98 -8.60 -39.76
CA LYS A 521 56.53 -7.28 -39.37
C LYS A 521 55.51 -6.14 -39.52
N ALA A 522 54.24 -6.46 -39.76
CA ALA A 522 53.23 -5.51 -40.24
C ALA A 522 51.99 -5.38 -39.35
N ILE A 523 51.95 -6.02 -38.17
CA ILE A 523 50.88 -5.87 -37.17
C ILE A 523 51.32 -4.95 -36.02
N LYS A 524 50.47 -3.99 -35.64
CA LYS A 524 50.59 -3.21 -34.40
C LYS A 524 50.00 -4.01 -33.24
N PHE A 525 50.86 -4.66 -32.46
CA PHE A 525 50.47 -5.34 -31.23
C PHE A 525 51.66 -5.35 -30.25
N PRO A 526 51.46 -5.05 -28.95
CA PRO A 526 50.21 -4.66 -28.29
C PRO A 526 49.65 -3.33 -28.82
N VAL A 527 48.35 -3.10 -28.59
CA VAL A 527 47.67 -1.86 -28.97
C VAL A 527 47.60 -0.92 -27.78
N GLU A 528 47.76 0.38 -28.02
CA GLU A 528 47.59 1.43 -27.00
C GLU A 528 46.18 1.39 -26.41
N GLU A 529 46.06 1.07 -25.12
CA GLU A 529 44.77 0.88 -24.47
C GLU A 529 44.05 2.21 -24.23
N SER A 530 43.02 2.45 -25.04
CA SER A 530 41.98 3.43 -24.74
C SER A 530 40.71 2.71 -24.28
N ASN A 531 39.96 3.31 -23.35
CA ASN A 531 38.69 2.74 -22.86
C ASN A 531 37.74 2.39 -24.01
N ALA A 532 37.70 3.22 -25.07
CA ALA A 532 36.90 2.97 -26.27
C ALA A 532 37.34 1.72 -27.05
N TRP A 533 38.66 1.49 -27.21
CA TRP A 533 39.19 0.28 -27.84
C TRP A 533 38.83 -0.98 -27.04
N THR A 534 38.99 -0.93 -25.72
CA THR A 534 38.66 -2.03 -24.81
C THR A 534 37.16 -2.34 -24.79
N GLU A 535 36.29 -1.32 -24.79
CA GLU A 535 34.84 -1.51 -24.93
C GLU A 535 34.45 -2.09 -26.31
N LYS A 536 35.05 -1.59 -27.39
CA LYS A 536 34.80 -2.02 -28.78
C LYS A 536 35.13 -3.51 -28.99
N ILE A 537 36.25 -3.98 -28.46
CA ILE A 537 36.64 -5.41 -28.48
C ILE A 537 35.66 -6.25 -27.64
N LYS A 538 35.41 -5.88 -26.37
CA LYS A 538 34.49 -6.62 -25.47
C LYS A 538 33.10 -6.73 -26.07
N ARG A 539 32.59 -5.64 -26.65
CA ARG A 539 31.29 -5.58 -27.33
C ARG A 539 31.23 -6.53 -28.52
N LEU A 540 32.21 -6.51 -29.43
CA LEU A 540 32.21 -7.37 -30.61
C LEU A 540 32.35 -8.85 -30.23
N HIS A 541 33.18 -9.15 -29.23
CA HIS A 541 33.30 -10.48 -28.63
C HIS A 541 31.95 -10.98 -28.07
N LEU A 542 31.17 -10.14 -27.36
CA LEU A 542 29.82 -10.48 -26.89
C LEU A 542 28.83 -10.74 -28.05
N LEU A 543 28.88 -9.96 -29.13
CA LEU A 543 28.01 -10.17 -30.30
C LEU A 543 28.25 -11.52 -31.00
N LEU A 544 29.50 -11.99 -31.02
CA LEU A 544 29.90 -13.25 -31.64
C LEU A 544 29.70 -14.47 -30.73
N THR A 545 29.98 -14.35 -29.44
CA THR A 545 30.00 -15.49 -28.50
C THR A 545 28.67 -15.79 -27.81
N VAL A 546 27.77 -14.81 -27.65
CA VAL A 546 26.52 -15.00 -26.91
C VAL A 546 25.47 -15.72 -27.77
N LYS A 547 25.57 -17.06 -27.76
CA LYS A 547 24.68 -17.98 -28.49
C LYS A 547 23.28 -18.12 -27.87
N GLU A 548 23.15 -17.93 -26.56
CA GLU A 548 21.85 -17.95 -25.89
C GLU A 548 21.05 -16.69 -26.22
N SER A 549 19.76 -16.83 -26.49
CA SER A 549 18.88 -15.68 -26.65
C SER A 549 18.74 -14.96 -25.32
N ALA A 550 19.21 -13.71 -25.21
CA ALA A 550 19.11 -12.86 -24.02
C ALA A 550 17.66 -12.37 -23.74
N MET A 551 16.72 -13.31 -23.70
CA MET A 551 15.29 -13.15 -23.36
C MET A 551 15.07 -12.85 -21.88
N ASP A 552 16.06 -13.19 -21.05
CA ASP A 552 15.99 -13.21 -19.60
C ASP A 552 17.04 -12.29 -18.95
N VAL A 553 17.67 -11.37 -19.71
CA VAL A 553 18.61 -10.36 -19.19
C VAL A 553 17.89 -9.00 -19.02
N PRO A 554 17.96 -8.35 -17.84
CA PRO A 554 18.58 -8.81 -16.60
C PRO A 554 17.79 -9.95 -15.95
N THR A 555 18.47 -10.88 -15.31
CA THR A 555 17.90 -12.06 -14.63
C THR A 555 17.09 -11.67 -13.40
N ASN A 556 17.56 -10.67 -12.66
CA ASN A 556 16.93 -10.17 -11.44
C ASN A 556 15.52 -9.59 -11.68
N LEU A 557 14.53 -10.14 -10.97
CA LEU A 557 13.12 -9.78 -11.10
C LEU A 557 12.84 -8.30 -10.76
N ASP A 558 13.58 -7.69 -9.84
CA ASP A 558 13.39 -6.28 -9.51
C ASP A 558 13.95 -5.36 -10.60
N ALA A 559 15.11 -5.69 -11.18
CA ALA A 559 15.65 -4.98 -12.34
C ALA A 559 14.67 -5.06 -13.53
N ARG A 560 14.15 -6.26 -13.85
CA ARG A 560 13.09 -6.45 -14.87
C ARG A 560 11.85 -5.59 -14.59
N ARG A 561 11.41 -5.52 -13.33
CA ARG A 561 10.24 -4.74 -12.90
C ARG A 561 10.47 -3.23 -13.06
N ARG A 562 11.60 -2.72 -12.55
CA ARG A 562 11.99 -1.30 -12.65
C ARG A 562 12.10 -0.84 -14.09
N ILE A 563 12.89 -1.54 -14.91
CA ILE A 563 13.16 -1.16 -16.30
C ILE A 563 11.89 -1.21 -17.17
N SER A 564 11.03 -2.23 -16.96
CA SER A 564 9.74 -2.34 -17.66
C SER A 564 8.76 -1.25 -17.23
N PHE A 565 8.72 -0.88 -15.94
CA PHE A 565 7.85 0.19 -15.45
C PHE A 565 8.30 1.57 -15.93
N PHE A 566 9.60 1.85 -15.89
CA PHE A 566 10.18 3.07 -16.44
C PHE A 566 9.84 3.23 -17.92
N ALA A 567 10.09 2.20 -18.74
CA ALA A 567 9.75 2.20 -20.15
C ALA A 567 8.23 2.40 -20.39
N ASN A 568 7.36 1.72 -19.62
CA ASN A 568 5.92 1.94 -19.70
C ASN A 568 5.54 3.39 -19.36
N SER A 569 6.22 4.02 -18.40
CA SER A 569 5.88 5.36 -17.93
C SER A 569 6.05 6.46 -19.01
N LEU A 570 7.01 6.30 -19.93
CA LEU A 570 7.23 7.24 -21.05
C LEU A 570 6.03 7.30 -22.02
N PHE A 571 5.28 6.19 -22.16
CA PHE A 571 4.09 6.10 -23.01
C PHE A 571 2.80 6.55 -22.31
N MET A 572 2.81 6.76 -20.98
CA MET A 572 1.65 7.30 -20.24
C MET A 572 1.41 8.78 -20.55
N GLU A 573 0.29 9.32 -20.07
CA GLU A 573 0.03 10.76 -20.05
C GLU A 573 0.79 11.44 -18.89
N MET A 574 1.74 12.31 -19.23
CA MET A 574 2.55 13.12 -18.30
C MET A 574 2.84 14.51 -18.93
N PRO A 575 3.17 15.56 -18.15
CA PRO A 575 3.66 16.84 -18.69
C PRO A 575 4.95 16.68 -19.51
N ASN A 576 5.24 17.68 -20.34
CA ASN A 576 6.58 17.86 -20.91
C ASN A 576 7.53 18.37 -19.81
N ALA A 577 8.80 17.96 -19.82
CA ALA A 577 9.78 18.45 -18.86
C ALA A 577 10.20 19.91 -19.14
N PRO A 578 10.26 20.79 -18.12
CA PRO A 578 10.95 22.08 -18.23
C PRO A 578 12.47 21.92 -18.11
N ARG A 579 13.22 22.86 -18.69
CA ARG A 579 14.67 23.02 -18.45
C ARG A 579 14.93 23.24 -16.94
N VAL A 580 16.04 22.75 -16.38
CA VAL A 580 16.30 22.75 -14.90
C VAL A 580 16.00 24.12 -14.27
N ARG A 581 16.55 25.18 -14.89
CA ARG A 581 16.42 26.56 -14.42
C ARG A 581 14.97 27.00 -14.22
N ASN A 582 14.03 26.46 -14.98
CA ASN A 582 12.60 26.81 -14.99
C ASN A 582 11.72 25.86 -14.15
N MET A 583 12.26 24.74 -13.65
CA MET A 583 11.53 23.80 -12.79
C MET A 583 11.28 24.41 -11.40
N LEU A 584 10.26 23.92 -10.69
CA LEU A 584 10.01 24.30 -9.30
C LEU A 584 11.08 23.72 -8.36
N PRO A 585 11.68 24.51 -7.45
CA PRO A 585 12.60 24.01 -6.43
C PRO A 585 11.85 23.26 -5.31
N PHE A 586 12.42 22.16 -4.81
CA PHE A 586 11.78 21.31 -3.80
C PHE A 586 12.73 20.78 -2.72
N SER A 587 12.16 20.33 -1.59
CA SER A 587 12.89 19.74 -0.45
C SER A 587 12.33 18.41 0.05
N VAL A 588 13.13 17.67 0.83
CA VAL A 588 12.81 16.33 1.41
C VAL A 588 13.16 16.25 2.91
N GLU A 589 12.49 15.38 3.70
CA GLU A 589 12.67 15.23 5.19
C GLU A 589 12.43 13.78 5.72
N ARG A 590 13.00 13.38 6.89
CA ARG A 590 13.05 11.97 7.43
C ARG A 590 13.32 11.84 8.98
N LYS A 591 13.16 10.64 9.62
CA LYS A 591 13.61 10.15 10.97
C LYS A 591 14.68 9.02 10.97
N THR A 592 15.31 8.64 12.11
CA THR A 592 16.31 7.53 12.17
C THR A 592 16.51 6.88 13.53
N GLU A 593 16.66 5.56 13.49
CA GLU A 593 17.02 4.59 14.52
C GLU A 593 17.59 3.34 13.75
N GLU A 594 18.64 2.52 13.99
CA GLU A 594 19.98 2.35 14.69
C GLU A 594 20.69 1.12 13.96
N GLU A 595 21.93 0.56 14.08
CA GLU A 595 23.25 0.75 14.77
C GLU A 595 24.39 -0.16 14.11
N LEU A 596 25.70 0.14 14.31
CA LEU A 596 26.93 -0.76 14.33
C LEU A 596 27.31 -1.68 13.10
N ARG A 597 28.26 -2.66 13.20
CA ARG A 597 29.78 -2.65 13.07
C ARG A 597 30.30 -3.99 12.39
N GLU A 598 31.56 -4.50 12.25
CA GLU A 598 32.97 -4.27 12.72
C GLU A 598 34.10 -4.88 11.77
N ASP A 599 35.21 -4.14 11.41
CA ASP A 599 36.52 -4.48 10.72
C ASP A 599 37.06 -3.34 9.77
N GLU A 600 37.54 -2.24 10.34
CA GLU A 600 37.34 -0.82 9.92
C GLU A 600 37.24 -0.37 8.44
N GLU A 601 38.07 -0.80 7.47
CA GLU A 601 37.99 -0.22 6.10
C GLU A 601 37.20 -1.12 5.13
N LEU A 602 37.45 -2.44 5.16
CA LEU A 602 36.65 -3.42 4.43
C LEU A 602 35.26 -3.58 5.07
N GLU A 603 35.16 -3.47 6.41
CA GLU A 603 33.89 -3.30 7.11
C GLU A 603 33.17 -2.07 6.61
N GLU A 604 33.81 -0.92 6.46
CA GLU A 604 33.05 0.28 6.09
C GLU A 604 32.39 0.16 4.71
N GLU A 605 33.07 -0.45 3.73
CA GLU A 605 32.42 -0.83 2.47
C GLU A 605 31.35 -1.92 2.67
N LEU A 606 31.64 -2.98 3.44
CA LEU A 606 30.71 -4.09 3.71
C LEU A 606 29.46 -3.66 4.52
N ARG A 607 29.60 -2.69 5.41
CA ARG A 607 28.58 -2.09 6.29
C ARG A 607 27.74 -1.10 5.52
N LEU A 608 28.32 -0.35 4.57
CA LEU A 608 27.55 0.41 3.58
C LEU A 608 26.80 -0.53 2.62
N TRP A 609 27.45 -1.56 2.11
CA TRP A 609 26.89 -2.61 1.25
C TRP A 609 25.72 -3.37 1.93
N ALA A 610 25.87 -3.71 3.22
CA ALA A 610 24.82 -4.30 4.04
C ALA A 610 23.72 -3.27 4.36
N SER A 611 24.09 -2.03 4.67
CA SER A 611 23.14 -0.94 4.90
C SER A 611 22.25 -0.64 3.69
N TYR A 612 22.77 -0.82 2.47
CA TYR A 612 22.01 -0.71 1.23
C TYR A 612 21.06 -1.90 0.98
N ARG A 613 21.25 -3.04 1.67
CA ARG A 613 20.39 -4.23 1.58
C ARG A 613 19.35 -4.29 2.70
N GLY A 614 19.70 -3.84 3.91
CA GLY A 614 18.75 -3.49 4.98
C GLY A 614 17.93 -2.24 4.64
N GLN A 615 17.08 -1.77 5.56
CA GLN A 615 16.31 -0.52 5.40
C GLN A 615 16.81 0.55 6.37
N THR A 616 18.06 0.99 6.14
CA THR A 616 18.83 1.86 7.03
C THR A 616 18.61 3.36 6.76
N LEU A 617 19.36 4.24 7.44
CA LEU A 617 19.50 5.65 7.05
C LEU A 617 20.12 5.79 5.65
N THR A 618 21.27 5.14 5.46
CA THR A 618 22.12 5.21 4.28
C THR A 618 21.37 4.88 2.99
N ARG A 619 20.48 3.88 3.02
CA ARG A 619 19.70 3.44 1.84
C ARG A 619 18.75 4.52 1.32
N THR A 620 17.87 5.06 2.16
CA THR A 620 16.98 6.15 1.73
C THR A 620 17.77 7.41 1.41
N VAL A 621 18.88 7.67 2.11
CA VAL A 621 19.71 8.83 1.81
C VAL A 621 20.30 8.73 0.40
N ARG A 622 20.93 7.60 0.04
CA ARG A 622 21.34 7.30 -1.35
C ARG A 622 20.18 7.46 -2.33
N GLY A 623 19.03 6.82 -2.03
CA GLY A 623 17.84 6.86 -2.86
C GLY A 623 17.33 8.28 -3.14
N MET A 624 17.14 9.10 -2.12
CA MET A 624 16.68 10.49 -2.29
C MET A 624 17.75 11.38 -2.93
N MET A 625 19.04 11.07 -2.75
CA MET A 625 20.13 11.76 -3.45
C MET A 625 20.21 11.41 -4.95
N TYR A 626 19.52 10.36 -5.43
CA TYR A 626 19.32 10.16 -6.87
C TYR A 626 18.54 11.31 -7.53
N TYR A 627 17.72 12.07 -6.81
CA TYR A 627 17.15 13.32 -7.36
C TYR A 627 18.26 14.30 -7.75
N ARG A 628 19.33 14.42 -6.96
CA ARG A 628 20.47 15.28 -7.27
C ARG A 628 21.21 14.76 -8.51
N LYS A 629 21.62 13.48 -8.50
CA LYS A 629 22.32 12.80 -9.63
C LYS A 629 21.52 12.89 -10.95
N ALA A 630 20.20 12.74 -10.88
CA ALA A 630 19.29 12.89 -12.02
C ALA A 630 19.18 14.34 -12.51
N LEU A 631 19.12 15.32 -11.61
CA LEU A 631 19.09 16.74 -11.98
C LEU A 631 20.43 17.22 -12.55
N GLU A 632 21.56 16.67 -12.11
CA GLU A 632 22.90 16.95 -12.65
C GLU A 632 23.04 16.42 -14.09
N LEU A 633 22.69 15.15 -14.35
CA LEU A 633 22.62 14.63 -15.72
C LEU A 633 21.68 15.48 -16.59
N GLN A 634 20.47 15.76 -16.12
CA GLN A 634 19.52 16.56 -16.90
C GLN A 634 19.90 18.05 -16.98
N ALA A 635 20.85 18.55 -16.18
CA ALA A 635 21.44 19.89 -16.34
C ALA A 635 22.53 19.87 -17.40
N PHE A 636 23.33 18.80 -17.45
CA PHE A 636 24.26 18.53 -18.54
C PHE A 636 23.52 18.40 -19.87
N LEU A 637 22.49 17.56 -19.98
CA LEU A 637 21.68 17.42 -21.20
C LEU A 637 20.94 18.71 -21.63
N ASP A 638 20.68 19.65 -20.70
CA ASP A 638 20.09 20.97 -20.98
C ASP A 638 21.13 22.03 -21.47
N MET A 639 22.44 21.75 -21.40
CA MET A 639 23.52 22.74 -21.60
C MET A 639 24.75 22.26 -22.41
N ALA A 640 24.94 20.95 -22.55
CA ALA A 640 26.04 20.33 -23.29
C ALA A 640 25.90 20.57 -24.81
N LYS A 641 27.04 20.72 -25.49
CA LYS A 641 27.16 20.72 -26.96
C LYS A 641 27.33 19.29 -27.48
N ASP A 642 27.38 19.15 -28.79
CA ASP A 642 27.53 17.85 -29.45
C ASP A 642 28.83 17.15 -29.05
N ASP A 643 29.99 17.82 -29.05
CA ASP A 643 31.25 17.23 -28.58
C ASP A 643 31.19 16.79 -27.09
N ASP A 644 30.58 17.60 -26.21
CA ASP A 644 30.37 17.25 -24.80
C ASP A 644 29.47 15.99 -24.67
N LEU A 645 28.42 15.90 -25.50
CA LEU A 645 27.47 14.77 -25.54
C LEU A 645 28.10 13.49 -26.10
N MET A 646 29.13 13.60 -26.95
CA MET A 646 29.92 12.49 -27.49
C MET A 646 30.90 11.92 -26.45
N GLU A 647 31.61 12.78 -25.69
CA GLU A 647 32.58 12.37 -24.66
C GLU A 647 31.89 11.60 -23.52
N GLY A 648 30.74 12.10 -23.08
CA GLY A 648 29.79 11.40 -22.23
C GLY A 648 29.86 11.76 -20.75
N TYR A 649 28.68 11.81 -20.11
CA TYR A 649 28.49 12.36 -18.77
C TYR A 649 29.44 11.76 -17.73
N ARG A 650 29.67 10.43 -17.77
CA ARG A 650 30.60 9.74 -16.86
C ARG A 650 32.06 10.06 -17.13
N ALA A 651 32.48 10.24 -18.38
CA ALA A 651 33.85 10.63 -18.71
C ALA A 651 34.11 12.06 -18.22
N THR A 652 33.22 13.00 -18.54
CA THR A 652 33.32 14.39 -18.06
C THR A 652 33.24 14.49 -16.52
N GLU A 653 32.47 13.61 -15.86
CA GLU A 653 32.41 13.51 -14.38
C GLU A 653 33.72 13.00 -13.76
N LEU A 654 34.40 12.02 -14.40
CA LEU A 654 35.68 11.47 -13.94
C LEU A 654 36.88 12.39 -14.25
N MET A 655 36.90 13.02 -15.42
CA MET A 655 38.06 13.79 -15.91
C MET A 655 38.14 15.22 -15.36
N SER A 656 37.18 15.69 -14.56
CA SER A 656 37.10 17.12 -14.23
C SER A 656 36.67 17.51 -12.81
N ALA A 657 37.66 17.86 -11.99
CA ALA A 657 37.47 18.81 -10.89
C ALA A 657 37.19 20.23 -11.41
N ASP A 658 37.77 20.60 -12.56
CA ASP A 658 37.84 21.98 -13.07
C ASP A 658 36.88 22.30 -14.26
N SER A 659 36.00 21.38 -14.68
CA SER A 659 35.10 21.66 -15.81
C SER A 659 34.02 22.68 -15.43
N LYS A 660 34.13 23.88 -16.00
CA LYS A 660 33.18 24.98 -15.87
C LYS A 660 31.74 24.60 -16.26
N LEU A 661 31.54 23.59 -17.11
CA LEU A 661 30.22 23.03 -17.42
C LEU A 661 29.70 22.21 -16.23
N MET A 662 30.50 21.27 -15.74
CA MET A 662 30.15 20.41 -14.61
C MET A 662 29.89 21.22 -13.32
N THR A 663 30.70 22.24 -13.02
CA THR A 663 30.47 23.14 -11.88
C THR A 663 29.10 23.84 -11.97
N ARG A 664 28.67 24.24 -13.18
CA ARG A 664 27.35 24.85 -13.42
C ARG A 664 26.22 23.85 -13.26
N CYS A 665 26.38 22.61 -13.75
CA CYS A 665 25.40 21.53 -13.55
C CYS A 665 25.18 21.27 -12.05
N LYS A 666 26.27 21.08 -11.30
CA LYS A 666 26.28 20.85 -9.84
C LYS A 666 25.57 21.99 -9.09
N ALA A 667 25.94 23.25 -9.37
CA ALA A 667 25.32 24.43 -8.75
C ALA A 667 23.82 24.58 -9.09
N ILE A 668 23.39 24.24 -10.31
CA ILE A 668 21.98 24.29 -10.71
C ILE A 668 21.15 23.21 -10.00
N ALA A 669 21.70 22.01 -9.80
CA ALA A 669 21.04 20.96 -9.02
C ALA A 669 20.89 21.38 -7.54
N ASP A 670 21.95 21.90 -6.93
CA ASP A 670 21.95 22.36 -5.52
C ASP A 670 21.03 23.57 -5.27
N LEU A 671 20.79 24.41 -6.29
CA LEU A 671 19.79 25.49 -6.24
C LEU A 671 18.33 25.00 -6.37
N LYS A 672 18.10 23.76 -6.81
CA LYS A 672 16.77 23.22 -7.14
C LYS A 672 16.32 22.08 -6.22
N PHE A 673 17.24 21.42 -5.55
CA PHE A 673 17.00 20.31 -4.62
C PHE A 673 17.70 20.55 -3.28
N THR A 674 17.03 20.29 -2.16
CA THR A 674 17.63 20.37 -0.82
C THR A 674 17.07 19.28 0.09
N TYR A 675 17.93 18.48 0.72
CA TYR A 675 17.50 17.38 1.58
C TYR A 675 17.82 17.70 3.05
N VAL A 676 16.80 17.67 3.91
CA VAL A 676 16.88 18.02 5.33
C VAL A 676 16.43 16.83 6.17
N VAL A 677 17.32 15.91 6.54
CA VAL A 677 16.98 14.82 7.48
C VAL A 677 16.71 15.43 8.85
N SER A 678 15.68 14.98 9.57
CA SER A 678 15.36 15.48 10.91
C SER A 678 15.65 14.40 11.96
N CYS A 679 16.72 14.57 12.72
CA CYS A 679 17.09 13.69 13.83
C CYS A 679 16.94 14.44 15.15
N GLN A 680 15.79 14.27 15.82
CA GLN A 680 15.51 14.95 17.09
C GLN A 680 16.60 14.74 18.15
N GLN A 681 17.21 13.56 18.21
CA GLN A 681 18.20 13.19 19.22
C GLN A 681 19.62 13.64 18.88
N TYR A 682 19.94 14.06 17.65
CA TYR A 682 21.32 14.32 17.20
C TYR A 682 22.10 15.29 18.11
N GLY A 683 21.43 16.30 18.68
CA GLY A 683 22.05 17.24 19.61
C GLY A 683 22.45 16.64 20.97
N ILE A 684 21.77 15.58 21.39
CA ILE A 684 22.10 14.79 22.59
C ILE A 684 23.17 13.76 22.22
N GLN A 685 22.97 13.01 21.14
CA GLN A 685 23.90 11.99 20.62
C GLN A 685 25.31 12.57 20.38
N LYS A 686 25.41 13.76 19.76
CA LYS A 686 26.67 14.48 19.58
C LYS A 686 27.36 14.83 20.91
N ARG A 687 26.60 15.12 21.98
CA ARG A 687 27.16 15.43 23.31
C ARG A 687 27.56 14.20 24.11
N SER A 688 26.92 13.05 23.88
CA SER A 688 27.27 11.78 24.52
C SER A 688 28.38 11.00 23.80
N GLY A 689 28.87 11.49 22.64
CA GLY A 689 29.87 10.78 21.84
C GLY A 689 29.31 9.55 21.11
N ASP A 690 28.01 9.52 20.87
CA ASP A 690 27.26 8.39 20.31
C ASP A 690 27.74 8.02 18.88
N PRO A 691 27.98 6.72 18.56
CA PRO A 691 28.31 6.27 17.21
C PRO A 691 27.32 6.75 16.14
N CYS A 692 26.02 6.84 16.45
CA CYS A 692 25.00 7.30 15.51
C CYS A 692 25.20 8.78 15.10
N ALA A 693 25.79 9.61 15.98
CA ALA A 693 26.15 10.98 15.59
C ALA A 693 27.31 11.03 14.59
N HIS A 694 28.22 10.05 14.65
CA HIS A 694 29.35 9.91 13.73
C HIS A 694 28.89 9.39 12.36
N ASP A 695 28.00 8.39 12.32
CA ASP A 695 27.41 7.90 11.05
C ASP A 695 26.52 8.96 10.37
N ILE A 696 25.76 9.76 11.13
CA ILE A 696 25.02 10.91 10.59
C ILE A 696 25.97 11.99 10.04
N LEU A 697 27.10 12.24 10.70
CA LEU A 697 28.15 13.14 10.20
C LEU A 697 28.78 12.62 8.91
N ARG A 698 29.11 11.33 8.84
CA ARG A 698 29.62 10.66 7.63
C ARG A 698 28.66 10.81 6.46
N LEU A 699 27.36 10.64 6.67
CA LEU A 699 26.36 10.86 5.62
C LEU A 699 26.32 12.31 5.12
N MET A 700 26.61 13.30 5.97
CA MET A 700 26.74 14.70 5.56
C MET A 700 28.03 14.98 4.78
N THR A 701 29.13 14.26 5.03
CA THR A 701 30.37 14.39 4.23
C THR A 701 30.29 13.64 2.90
N THR A 702 29.70 12.44 2.86
CA THR A 702 29.42 11.70 1.62
C THR A 702 28.44 12.44 0.70
N TYR A 703 27.49 13.18 1.27
CA TYR A 703 26.49 13.94 0.51
C TYR A 703 26.48 15.42 0.90
N PRO A 704 27.37 16.29 0.35
CA PRO A 704 27.53 17.69 0.77
C PRO A 704 26.30 18.61 0.64
N SER A 705 25.23 18.17 -0.02
CA SER A 705 23.93 18.88 -0.07
C SER A 705 22.94 18.44 1.03
N LEU A 706 23.24 17.38 1.77
CA LEU A 706 22.47 16.91 2.92
C LEU A 706 22.57 17.88 4.09
N ARG A 707 21.45 18.14 4.74
CA ARG A 707 21.34 18.94 5.97
C ARG A 707 20.69 18.10 7.06
N VAL A 708 21.08 18.32 8.30
CA VAL A 708 20.49 17.65 9.47
C VAL A 708 19.82 18.70 10.35
N ALA A 709 18.51 18.58 10.52
CA ALA A 709 17.73 19.34 11.48
C ALA A 709 17.59 18.55 12.79
N TYR A 710 17.68 19.21 13.94
CA TYR A 710 17.52 18.56 15.24
C TYR A 710 16.93 19.49 16.30
N ILE A 711 16.56 18.90 17.45
CA ILE A 711 16.15 19.64 18.64
C ILE A 711 17.35 19.68 19.60
N ASP A 712 17.79 20.88 19.94
CA ASP A 712 18.87 21.11 20.89
C ASP A 712 18.28 21.54 22.23
N GLU A 713 18.24 20.62 23.19
CA GLU A 713 17.93 20.93 24.59
C GLU A 713 19.18 21.48 25.29
N VAL A 714 19.08 22.66 25.89
CA VAL A 714 20.16 23.34 26.61
C VAL A 714 19.67 23.80 27.97
N GLU A 715 20.43 23.51 29.02
CA GLU A 715 20.14 24.00 30.37
C GLU A 715 20.65 25.43 30.55
N ALA A 716 19.78 26.31 31.04
CA ALA A 716 20.06 27.73 31.26
C ALA A 716 19.62 28.16 32.67
N PRO A 717 20.23 29.21 33.27
CA PRO A 717 19.71 29.79 34.51
C PRO A 717 18.30 30.36 34.27
N SER A 718 17.34 29.98 35.12
CA SER A 718 15.96 30.48 35.01
C SER A 718 15.86 31.92 35.53
N GLN A 719 14.86 32.66 35.04
CA GLN A 719 14.48 33.96 35.58
C GLN A 719 13.49 33.84 36.77
N ASP A 720 12.91 32.66 37.00
CA ASP A 720 12.01 32.40 38.12
C ASP A 720 12.80 32.07 39.40
N ARG A 721 12.61 32.85 40.46
CA ARG A 721 13.33 32.71 41.75
C ARG A 721 13.20 31.33 42.39
N ASN A 722 12.16 30.56 42.02
CA ASN A 722 11.93 29.21 42.54
C ASN A 722 12.64 28.09 41.77
N LYS A 723 13.38 28.39 40.67
CA LYS A 723 14.14 27.41 39.90
C LYS A 723 15.56 27.91 39.61
N LYS A 724 16.58 27.11 39.95
CA LYS A 724 17.97 27.43 39.60
C LYS A 724 18.29 27.21 38.12
N VAL A 725 17.62 26.26 37.46
CA VAL A 725 17.87 25.84 36.09
C VAL A 725 16.55 25.63 35.34
N GLU A 726 16.52 25.98 34.07
CA GLU A 726 15.40 25.82 33.15
C GLU A 726 15.89 25.25 31.80
N LYS A 727 15.14 24.30 31.24
CA LYS A 727 15.46 23.64 29.97
C LYS A 727 14.94 24.49 28.81
N VAL A 728 15.85 25.04 28.03
CA VAL A 728 15.57 25.83 26.84
C VAL A 728 15.76 24.97 25.60
N TYR A 729 14.74 24.95 24.75
CA TYR A 729 14.73 24.17 23.51
C TYR A 729 15.06 25.09 22.33
N TYR A 730 15.91 24.60 21.43
CA TYR A 730 16.16 25.22 20.13
C TYR A 730 15.89 24.20 19.03
N SER A 731 15.47 24.67 17.86
CA SER A 731 15.56 23.91 16.62
C SER A 731 16.80 24.37 15.87
N ALA A 732 17.67 23.43 15.49
CA ALA A 732 18.95 23.72 14.86
C ALA A 732 19.07 23.01 13.49
N LEU A 733 19.84 23.61 12.59
CA LEU A 733 20.17 23.05 11.27
C LEU A 733 21.69 23.00 11.10
N VAL A 734 22.20 21.85 10.67
CA VAL A 734 23.62 21.54 10.48
C VAL A 734 23.92 21.01 9.07
N LYS A 735 25.18 21.17 8.64
CA LYS A 735 25.79 20.54 7.46
C LYS A 735 27.21 20.08 7.79
N ALA A 736 27.83 19.26 6.95
CA ALA A 736 29.28 19.13 6.94
C ALA A 736 29.98 20.44 6.51
N SER A 737 31.18 20.67 7.04
CA SER A 737 32.12 21.68 6.54
C SER A 737 32.83 21.18 5.27
N VAL A 738 33.48 22.11 4.56
CA VAL A 738 34.23 21.86 3.31
C VAL A 738 35.72 22.23 3.48
N THR A 739 36.12 22.74 4.65
CA THR A 739 37.53 23.02 4.98
C THR A 739 38.31 21.72 5.23
N LYS A 740 39.59 21.71 4.84
CA LYS A 740 40.51 20.58 5.07
C LYS A 740 40.74 20.36 6.58
N PRO A 741 40.94 19.11 7.04
CA PRO A 741 40.93 18.75 8.48
C PRO A 741 42.19 19.15 9.27
N ASN A 742 42.93 20.17 8.84
CA ASN A 742 44.28 20.49 9.36
C ASN A 742 44.30 21.51 10.52
N GLU A 743 43.15 21.94 11.03
CA GLU A 743 43.05 22.78 12.23
C GLU A 743 42.45 21.99 13.41
N PRO A 744 43.24 21.64 14.45
CA PRO A 744 42.74 20.90 15.60
C PRO A 744 41.82 21.77 16.46
N GLY A 745 40.51 21.57 16.33
CA GLY A 745 39.49 22.22 17.16
C GLY A 745 38.19 22.58 16.43
N GLN A 746 38.17 22.62 15.09
CA GLN A 746 36.92 22.80 14.34
C GLN A 746 36.12 21.50 14.28
N SER A 747 34.85 21.51 14.70
CA SER A 747 33.95 20.38 14.46
C SER A 747 33.59 20.29 12.97
N LEU A 748 33.68 19.10 12.38
CA LEU A 748 33.34 18.85 10.97
C LEU A 748 31.88 19.19 10.64
N ASP A 749 31.01 19.30 11.63
CA ASP A 749 29.63 19.76 11.49
C ASP A 749 29.49 21.26 11.81
N GLN A 750 28.93 22.02 10.87
CA GLN A 750 28.69 23.46 10.99
C GLN A 750 27.19 23.74 11.19
N VAL A 751 26.84 24.38 12.31
CA VAL A 751 25.49 24.90 12.57
C VAL A 751 25.23 26.11 11.67
N ILE A 752 24.19 26.03 10.83
CA ILE A 752 23.76 27.09 9.90
C ILE A 752 22.73 28.02 10.58
N TYR A 753 21.78 27.43 11.31
CA TYR A 753 20.70 28.16 11.99
C TYR A 753 20.42 27.53 13.35
N LYS A 754 20.05 28.36 14.33
CA LYS A 754 19.58 27.95 15.65
C LYS A 754 18.45 28.87 16.11
N ILE A 755 17.25 28.33 16.25
CA ILE A 755 15.99 29.06 16.48
C ILE A 755 15.43 28.64 17.84
N LYS A 756 15.22 29.58 18.77
CA LYS A 756 14.64 29.28 20.09
C LYS A 756 13.18 28.88 19.96
N LEU A 757 12.81 27.76 20.57
CA LEU A 757 11.45 27.22 20.61
C LEU A 757 10.71 27.74 21.87
N PRO A 758 9.36 27.81 21.85
CA PRO A 758 8.57 28.29 22.99
C PRO A 758 8.45 27.26 24.14
N GLY A 759 9.05 26.08 24.00
CA GLY A 759 9.00 24.98 24.96
C GLY A 759 9.45 23.68 24.30
N ASN A 760 9.29 22.54 24.98
CA ASN A 760 9.55 21.24 24.38
C ASN A 760 8.59 21.00 23.20
N ALA A 761 9.13 20.78 22.01
CA ALA A 761 8.35 20.54 20.80
C ALA A 761 7.88 19.08 20.64
N ILE A 762 8.41 18.13 21.43
CA ILE A 762 8.03 16.71 21.41
C ILE A 762 6.74 16.54 22.24
N LEU A 763 5.60 16.33 21.56
CA LEU A 763 4.28 16.23 22.20
C LEU A 763 3.71 14.81 22.19
N GLY A 764 3.80 14.10 21.04
CA GLY A 764 3.34 12.72 20.84
C GLY A 764 4.42 11.78 20.31
N GLU A 765 4.09 10.98 19.28
CA GLU A 765 4.98 9.95 18.69
C GLU A 765 6.22 10.51 17.97
N GLY A 766 6.30 11.82 17.73
CA GLY A 766 7.50 12.49 17.24
C GLY A 766 7.59 12.63 15.71
N LYS A 767 6.88 11.81 14.91
CA LYS A 767 6.82 11.97 13.44
C LYS A 767 6.25 13.34 13.01
N PRO A 768 5.07 13.79 13.50
CA PRO A 768 4.59 15.12 13.14
C PRO A 768 5.43 16.24 13.76
N GLU A 769 6.06 16.00 14.91
CA GLU A 769 6.96 16.97 15.56
C GLU A 769 8.30 17.13 14.82
N ASN A 770 8.75 16.12 14.06
CA ASN A 770 9.83 16.25 13.07
C ASN A 770 9.43 17.23 11.97
N GLN A 771 8.41 16.83 11.20
CA GLN A 771 7.97 17.52 9.98
C GLN A 771 7.63 19.00 10.26
N ASN A 772 6.99 19.29 11.39
CA ASN A 772 6.61 20.66 11.72
C ASN A 772 7.76 21.53 12.26
N HIS A 773 8.90 20.97 12.70
CA HIS A 773 10.08 21.79 13.03
C HIS A 773 11.04 21.94 11.85
N ALA A 774 11.32 20.87 11.09
CA ALA A 774 12.31 20.92 10.02
C ALA A 774 11.79 21.57 8.71
N ILE A 775 10.46 21.64 8.51
CA ILE A 775 9.85 22.43 7.42
C ILE A 775 10.26 23.92 7.38
N ILE A 776 10.73 24.50 8.49
CA ILE A 776 11.23 25.90 8.52
C ILE A 776 12.60 26.04 7.84
N PHE A 777 13.39 24.95 7.80
CA PHE A 777 14.73 24.91 7.21
C PHE A 777 14.74 24.54 5.73
N THR A 778 13.73 23.79 5.27
CA THR A 778 13.54 23.48 3.84
C THR A 778 13.45 24.74 2.97
N ARG A 779 13.71 24.60 1.66
CA ARG A 779 13.74 25.70 0.69
C ARG A 779 13.01 25.32 -0.60
N GLY A 780 12.59 26.32 -1.37
CA GLY A 780 11.75 26.15 -2.56
C GLY A 780 10.25 26.17 -2.30
N GLU A 781 9.49 25.98 -3.39
CA GLU A 781 8.03 26.09 -3.49
C GLU A 781 7.32 24.76 -3.17
N CYS A 782 7.97 23.64 -3.43
CA CYS A 782 7.43 22.30 -3.21
C CYS A 782 8.15 21.57 -2.06
N LEU A 783 7.48 20.59 -1.47
CA LEU A 783 7.99 19.78 -0.36
C LEU A 783 7.52 18.34 -0.50
N GLN A 784 8.39 17.34 -0.33
CA GLN A 784 8.03 15.93 -0.26
C GLN A 784 8.42 15.38 1.12
N THR A 785 7.47 14.78 1.83
CA THR A 785 7.73 14.12 3.12
C THR A 785 8.06 12.65 2.90
N ILE A 786 9.13 12.13 3.51
CA ILE A 786 9.62 10.77 3.29
C ILE A 786 9.74 10.01 4.62
N ASP A 787 9.13 8.83 4.69
CA ASP A 787 9.26 7.94 5.84
C ASP A 787 10.62 7.22 5.80
N MET A 788 11.15 6.85 6.98
CA MET A 788 12.41 6.10 7.14
C MET A 788 12.48 4.83 6.28
N ASN A 789 11.35 4.15 6.10
CA ASN A 789 11.26 2.91 5.36
C ASN A 789 11.05 3.06 3.84
N GLN A 790 11.02 4.29 3.30
CA GLN A 790 10.92 4.53 1.85
C GLN A 790 12.30 4.60 1.18
N GLU A 791 12.37 4.42 -0.13
CA GLU A 791 13.55 4.67 -0.96
C GLU A 791 13.13 5.17 -2.36
N HIS A 792 13.99 5.93 -3.03
CA HIS A 792 13.76 6.30 -4.44
C HIS A 792 14.68 5.52 -5.36
N TYR A 793 14.22 5.27 -6.58
CA TYR A 793 14.99 4.64 -7.64
C TYR A 793 15.49 5.70 -8.64
N MET A 794 16.63 5.44 -9.30
CA MET A 794 17.31 6.40 -10.18
C MET A 794 16.50 6.70 -11.45
N GLU A 795 15.93 5.67 -12.08
CA GLU A 795 15.07 5.78 -13.25
C GLU A 795 13.77 6.55 -12.96
N GLU A 796 13.31 6.49 -11.71
CA GLU A 796 12.14 7.23 -11.25
C GLU A 796 12.46 8.70 -10.97
N ALA A 797 13.65 9.00 -10.43
CA ALA A 797 14.06 10.35 -10.04
C ALA A 797 14.06 11.34 -11.22
N LEU A 798 14.42 10.87 -12.41
CA LEU A 798 14.40 11.63 -13.67
C LEU A 798 13.02 12.24 -14.01
N LYS A 799 11.92 11.64 -13.52
CA LYS A 799 10.55 12.08 -13.81
C LYS A 799 10.02 13.17 -12.87
N MET A 800 10.80 13.57 -11.86
CA MET A 800 10.41 14.59 -10.87
C MET A 800 10.03 15.93 -11.53
N ARG A 801 10.77 16.39 -12.54
CA ARG A 801 10.42 17.64 -13.26
C ARG A 801 9.03 17.60 -13.88
N ASN A 802 8.69 16.47 -14.50
CA ASN A 802 7.38 16.22 -15.09
C ASN A 802 6.29 16.13 -14.02
N LEU A 803 6.57 15.58 -12.83
CA LEU A 803 5.61 15.57 -11.73
C LEU A 803 5.31 16.98 -11.21
N LEU A 804 6.33 17.82 -10.99
CA LEU A 804 6.17 19.17 -10.46
C LEU A 804 5.34 20.10 -11.38
N GLU A 805 5.34 19.88 -12.69
CA GLU A 805 4.46 20.63 -13.62
C GLU A 805 2.96 20.34 -13.45
N GLU A 806 2.55 19.24 -12.80
CA GLU A 806 1.13 18.97 -12.54
C GLU A 806 0.52 19.99 -11.55
N PHE A 807 1.33 20.63 -10.67
CA PHE A 807 0.88 21.79 -9.87
C PHE A 807 0.38 22.94 -10.76
N ARG A 808 0.92 23.09 -11.97
CA ARG A 808 0.56 24.15 -12.93
C ARG A 808 -0.66 23.79 -13.79
N LYS A 809 -1.34 22.64 -13.56
CA LYS A 809 -2.52 22.19 -14.34
C LYS A 809 -3.80 22.06 -13.51
N LYS A 810 -4.93 22.51 -14.06
CA LYS A 810 -6.26 22.41 -13.41
C LYS A 810 -6.98 21.10 -13.71
N HIS A 811 -6.62 20.00 -13.04
CA HIS A 811 -7.20 18.66 -13.26
C HIS A 811 -8.70 18.50 -12.90
N ASP A 812 -9.35 19.51 -12.35
CA ASP A 812 -10.81 19.59 -12.14
C ASP A 812 -11.50 20.70 -12.95
N GLY A 813 -10.74 21.46 -13.76
CA GLY A 813 -11.19 22.64 -14.49
C GLY A 813 -11.37 23.91 -13.63
N VAL A 814 -11.07 23.88 -12.33
CA VAL A 814 -11.35 24.97 -11.38
C VAL A 814 -10.08 25.38 -10.61
N ARG A 815 -9.43 24.43 -9.94
CA ARG A 815 -8.35 24.63 -8.96
C ARG A 815 -7.04 23.97 -9.43
N TYR A 816 -5.93 24.55 -9.00
CA TYR A 816 -4.63 23.88 -9.06
C TYR A 816 -4.52 22.85 -7.93
N PRO A 817 -3.74 21.77 -8.10
CA PRO A 817 -3.36 20.89 -7.01
C PRO A 817 -2.62 21.66 -5.92
N SER A 818 -2.80 21.22 -4.68
CA SER A 818 -1.96 21.58 -3.54
C SER A 818 -1.23 20.36 -2.97
N ILE A 819 -1.64 19.14 -3.35
CA ILE A 819 -0.93 17.89 -3.07
C ILE A 819 -0.97 17.00 -4.34
N LEU A 820 0.21 16.57 -4.80
CA LEU A 820 0.40 15.60 -5.87
C LEU A 820 0.69 14.22 -5.28
N GLY A 821 -0.20 13.26 -5.52
CA GLY A 821 -0.04 11.90 -5.03
C GLY A 821 0.83 11.02 -5.90
N VAL A 822 1.77 10.30 -5.29
CA VAL A 822 2.65 9.30 -5.92
C VAL A 822 2.32 7.91 -5.36
N ARG A 823 2.58 6.83 -6.12
CA ARG A 823 2.34 5.45 -5.65
C ARG A 823 3.55 4.89 -4.89
N GLU A 824 3.28 4.03 -3.91
CA GLU A 824 4.31 3.25 -3.21
C GLU A 824 4.52 1.88 -3.88
N HIS A 825 5.68 1.26 -3.65
CA HIS A 825 6.01 -0.10 -4.08
C HIS A 825 6.56 -0.92 -2.90
N ILE A 826 5.78 -1.90 -2.43
CA ILE A 826 6.10 -2.69 -1.24
C ILE A 826 7.05 -3.85 -1.58
N PHE A 827 8.36 -3.56 -1.58
CA PHE A 827 9.39 -4.49 -2.05
C PHE A 827 9.63 -5.70 -1.14
N THR A 828 9.22 -5.65 0.15
CA THR A 828 9.32 -6.80 1.06
C THR A 828 8.26 -7.88 0.80
N GLY A 829 7.36 -7.70 -0.18
CA GLY A 829 6.30 -8.65 -0.53
C GLY A 829 6.75 -10.05 -0.99
N SER A 830 8.03 -10.24 -1.31
CA SER A 830 8.62 -11.53 -1.66
C SER A 830 9.05 -12.39 -0.45
N VAL A 831 9.14 -11.81 0.75
CA VAL A 831 9.77 -12.44 1.92
C VAL A 831 8.93 -13.61 2.50
N SER A 832 7.61 -13.56 2.40
CA SER A 832 6.72 -14.62 2.87
C SER A 832 5.34 -14.58 2.20
N SER A 833 4.53 -15.62 2.37
CA SER A 833 3.13 -15.62 1.91
C SER A 833 2.27 -14.54 2.57
N LEU A 834 2.57 -14.20 3.83
CA LEU A 834 1.92 -13.13 4.57
C LEU A 834 2.36 -11.74 4.06
N ALA A 835 3.67 -11.58 3.79
CA ALA A 835 4.22 -10.40 3.14
C ALA A 835 3.60 -10.16 1.76
N TRP A 836 3.41 -11.23 0.98
CA TRP A 836 2.79 -11.18 -0.34
C TRP A 836 1.33 -10.74 -0.28
N PHE A 837 0.56 -11.23 0.69
CA PHE A 837 -0.83 -10.80 0.89
C PHE A 837 -0.91 -9.32 1.29
N MET A 838 -0.09 -8.89 2.27
CA MET A 838 0.01 -7.48 2.70
C MET A 838 0.43 -6.56 1.54
N SER A 839 1.47 -6.94 0.78
CA SER A 839 1.96 -6.19 -0.38
C SER A 839 0.89 -6.06 -1.47
N ASN A 840 0.08 -7.09 -1.71
CA ASN A 840 -1.07 -7.01 -2.63
C ASN A 840 -2.20 -6.10 -2.11
N GLN A 841 -2.52 -6.17 -0.82
CA GLN A 841 -3.52 -5.30 -0.18
C GLN A 841 -3.12 -3.82 -0.32
N GLU A 842 -1.87 -3.49 0.01
CA GLU A 842 -1.33 -2.14 -0.17
C GLU A 842 -1.24 -1.75 -1.65
N THR A 843 -0.75 -2.63 -2.54
CA THR A 843 -0.68 -2.37 -3.99
C THR A 843 -2.05 -2.04 -4.58
N SER A 844 -3.11 -2.72 -4.14
CA SER A 844 -4.50 -2.43 -4.53
C SER A 844 -4.94 -1.04 -4.07
N PHE A 845 -4.63 -0.67 -2.81
CA PHE A 845 -4.92 0.66 -2.28
C PHE A 845 -4.14 1.76 -3.01
N VAL A 846 -2.81 1.67 -3.09
CA VAL A 846 -1.93 2.73 -3.65
C VAL A 846 -2.03 2.91 -5.16
N THR A 847 -2.73 2.02 -5.87
CA THR A 847 -3.04 2.15 -7.31
C THR A 847 -4.54 2.34 -7.55
N ILE A 848 -5.33 1.26 -7.59
CA ILE A 848 -6.77 1.28 -7.91
C ILE A 848 -7.55 2.17 -6.92
N GLY A 849 -7.28 2.05 -5.63
CA GLY A 849 -7.90 2.87 -4.58
C GLY A 849 -7.61 4.36 -4.77
N GLN A 850 -6.34 4.76 -4.74
CA GLN A 850 -5.89 6.15 -4.91
C GLN A 850 -6.35 6.77 -6.24
N ARG A 851 -6.34 6.00 -7.33
CA ARG A 851 -6.85 6.38 -8.65
C ARG A 851 -8.34 6.77 -8.57
N VAL A 852 -9.19 5.90 -8.03
CA VAL A 852 -10.64 6.13 -7.92
C VAL A 852 -10.97 7.26 -6.93
N LEU A 853 -10.26 7.33 -5.80
CA LEU A 853 -10.34 8.42 -4.82
C LEU A 853 -10.08 9.80 -5.46
N ALA A 854 -9.06 9.91 -6.32
CA ALA A 854 -8.72 11.15 -7.02
C ALA A 854 -9.67 11.45 -8.19
N ASN A 855 -10.09 10.44 -8.95
CA ASN A 855 -11.03 10.55 -10.06
C ASN A 855 -11.70 9.17 -10.34
N PRO A 856 -13.03 9.03 -10.19
CA PRO A 856 -14.03 10.10 -10.19
C PRO A 856 -14.34 10.75 -8.83
N LEU A 857 -14.00 10.14 -7.68
CA LEU A 857 -14.70 10.42 -6.42
C LEU A 857 -14.36 11.75 -5.73
N ARG A 858 -13.23 12.38 -6.06
CA ARG A 858 -12.78 13.67 -5.50
C ARG A 858 -12.73 13.68 -3.95
N VAL A 859 -12.25 12.59 -3.36
CA VAL A 859 -12.03 12.45 -1.90
C VAL A 859 -10.68 11.79 -1.57
N ARG A 860 -9.68 11.89 -2.47
CA ARG A 860 -8.29 11.59 -2.10
C ARG A 860 -7.83 12.57 -1.02
N PHE A 861 -7.22 12.03 0.02
CA PHE A 861 -6.46 12.78 1.02
C PHE A 861 -4.98 12.39 0.96
N HIS A 862 -4.17 12.95 1.86
CA HIS A 862 -2.82 12.45 2.11
C HIS A 862 -2.89 11.25 3.06
N TYR A 863 -1.99 10.28 2.93
CA TYR A 863 -2.02 9.01 3.71
C TYR A 863 -0.62 8.53 4.13
N GLY A 864 0.32 9.43 4.44
CA GLY A 864 1.72 9.05 4.73
C GLY A 864 2.42 8.41 3.53
N HIS A 865 1.95 8.73 2.33
CA HIS A 865 2.55 8.37 1.05
C HIS A 865 3.60 9.44 0.69
N PRO A 866 4.52 9.20 -0.27
CA PRO A 866 5.56 10.15 -0.66
C PRO A 866 5.00 11.23 -1.61
N ASP A 867 3.86 11.81 -1.21
CA ASP A 867 3.18 12.90 -1.90
C ASP A 867 4.03 14.18 -1.86
N ILE A 868 3.87 15.01 -2.90
CA ILE A 868 4.48 16.34 -2.96
C ILE A 868 3.43 17.41 -2.64
N PHE A 869 3.77 18.32 -1.75
CA PHE A 869 2.94 19.43 -1.30
C PHE A 869 3.36 20.75 -1.94
N ASP A 870 2.38 21.61 -2.24
CA ASP A 870 2.59 23.05 -2.30
C ASP A 870 2.97 23.51 -0.87
N ARG A 871 4.23 23.89 -0.70
CA ARG A 871 4.80 24.23 0.60
C ARG A 871 4.28 25.58 1.09
N LEU A 872 4.11 26.55 0.20
CA LEU A 872 3.64 27.90 0.53
C LEU A 872 2.19 27.86 1.02
N PHE A 873 1.36 27.02 0.39
CA PHE A 873 0.02 26.71 0.85
C PHE A 873 0.05 26.06 2.24
N HIS A 874 0.77 24.95 2.45
CA HIS A 874 0.68 24.18 3.70
C HIS A 874 1.34 24.86 4.91
N LEU A 875 2.50 25.50 4.74
CA LEU A 875 3.22 26.20 5.80
C LEU A 875 2.35 27.32 6.43
N THR A 876 1.59 28.04 5.60
CA THR A 876 0.64 29.09 6.06
C THR A 876 -0.71 28.54 6.54
N ARG A 877 -0.95 27.22 6.45
CA ARG A 877 -2.26 26.58 6.66
C ARG A 877 -2.26 25.45 7.70
N GLY A 878 -1.20 25.31 8.48
CA GLY A 878 -1.13 24.41 9.64
C GLY A 878 -0.24 23.19 9.46
N GLY A 879 0.73 23.24 8.55
CA GLY A 879 1.73 22.20 8.37
C GLY A 879 1.29 21.05 7.44
N VAL A 880 2.11 20.00 7.42
CA VAL A 880 1.91 18.78 6.62
C VAL A 880 1.43 17.58 7.45
N SER A 881 1.40 17.70 8.77
CA SER A 881 0.89 16.68 9.71
C SER A 881 0.52 17.31 11.06
N LYS A 882 -0.24 16.61 11.89
CA LYS A 882 -0.92 17.18 13.07
C LYS A 882 -0.41 16.59 14.39
N ALA A 883 0.61 17.23 14.97
CA ALA A 883 1.20 16.86 16.27
C ALA A 883 0.18 16.87 17.43
N SER A 884 0.25 15.86 18.30
CA SER A 884 -0.66 15.68 19.44
C SER A 884 -0.23 14.52 20.33
N LYS A 885 -0.48 14.63 21.64
CA LYS A 885 0.02 13.72 22.68
C LYS A 885 -0.72 12.38 22.83
N ILE A 886 -1.99 12.31 22.41
CA ILE A 886 -2.86 11.13 22.62
C ILE A 886 -3.79 10.89 21.43
N ILE A 887 -4.41 11.95 20.91
CA ILE A 887 -5.42 11.88 19.84
C ILE A 887 -4.84 12.29 18.48
N ASN A 888 -5.49 11.90 17.37
CA ASN A 888 -5.03 12.05 15.98
C ASN A 888 -3.90 11.06 15.59
N LEU A 889 -4.02 9.79 15.96
CA LEU A 889 -3.08 8.68 15.67
C LEU A 889 -2.80 8.44 14.16
N SER A 890 -3.59 9.05 13.28
CA SER A 890 -3.27 9.24 11.86
C SER A 890 -3.03 10.72 11.61
N GLU A 891 -1.82 11.19 11.88
CA GLU A 891 -1.41 12.60 11.85
C GLU A 891 -1.39 13.20 10.43
N ASP A 892 -1.03 12.37 9.45
CA ASP A 892 -0.78 12.73 8.05
C ASP A 892 -2.07 13.14 7.30
N ILE A 893 -3.18 12.41 7.52
CA ILE A 893 -4.44 12.64 6.78
C ILE A 893 -5.05 14.03 7.04
N PHE A 894 -4.68 14.67 8.15
CA PHE A 894 -5.11 16.02 8.48
C PHE A 894 -4.55 17.10 7.53
N ALA A 895 -3.45 16.86 6.82
CA ALA A 895 -3.05 17.75 5.72
C ALA A 895 -4.00 17.62 4.53
N GLY A 896 -4.41 16.40 4.16
CA GLY A 896 -5.45 16.18 3.14
C GLY A 896 -6.79 16.82 3.51
N PHE A 897 -7.19 16.75 4.78
CA PHE A 897 -8.40 17.44 5.27
C PHE A 897 -8.23 18.97 5.24
N ASN A 898 -7.12 19.51 5.75
CA ASN A 898 -6.86 20.96 5.75
C ASN A 898 -6.77 21.54 4.33
N SER A 899 -6.16 20.80 3.40
CA SER A 899 -6.10 21.12 1.98
C SER A 899 -7.51 21.24 1.39
N THR A 900 -8.29 20.16 1.44
CA THR A 900 -9.67 20.13 0.91
C THR A 900 -10.55 21.22 1.55
N LEU A 901 -10.46 21.42 2.87
CA LEU A 901 -11.20 22.44 3.62
C LEU A 901 -10.81 23.90 3.30
N ARG A 902 -9.70 24.12 2.59
CA ARG A 902 -9.17 25.44 2.22
C ARG A 902 -9.04 25.59 0.69
N GLU A 903 -9.95 24.93 -0.04
CA GLU A 903 -10.05 24.96 -1.50
C GLU A 903 -8.84 24.40 -2.26
N GLY A 904 -7.98 23.63 -1.60
CA GLY A 904 -6.95 22.81 -2.24
C GLY A 904 -7.54 21.61 -3.01
N ASN A 905 -6.73 21.02 -3.87
CA ASN A 905 -7.06 19.83 -4.67
C ASN A 905 -5.95 18.79 -4.54
N VAL A 906 -6.32 17.51 -4.47
CA VAL A 906 -5.40 16.39 -4.17
C VAL A 906 -5.47 15.39 -5.33
N THR A 907 -4.40 15.29 -6.11
CA THR A 907 -4.34 14.44 -7.32
C THR A 907 -3.57 13.15 -7.08
N HIS A 908 -3.54 12.25 -8.08
CA HIS A 908 -2.76 11.01 -8.04
C HIS A 908 -2.23 10.62 -9.42
N HIS A 909 -0.93 10.27 -9.44
CA HIS A 909 -0.12 10.07 -10.63
C HIS A 909 0.68 8.77 -10.48
N GLU A 910 0.59 7.92 -11.50
CA GLU A 910 1.08 6.53 -11.45
C GLU A 910 2.21 6.26 -12.47
N TYR A 911 2.72 7.30 -13.12
CA TYR A 911 3.92 7.24 -13.96
C TYR A 911 5.23 7.35 -13.15
N MET A 912 5.13 7.55 -11.83
CA MET A 912 6.24 7.66 -10.90
C MET A 912 5.97 6.78 -9.67
N GLN A 913 7.00 6.14 -9.10
CA GLN A 913 6.89 5.29 -7.90
C GLN A 913 8.05 5.47 -6.93
N VAL A 914 7.80 5.13 -5.66
CA VAL A 914 8.80 5.13 -4.57
C VAL A 914 8.76 3.77 -3.87
N GLY A 915 9.92 3.18 -3.58
CA GLY A 915 10.01 1.93 -2.84
C GLY A 915 9.64 2.11 -1.36
N LYS A 916 9.11 1.08 -0.71
CA LYS A 916 8.82 1.06 0.73
C LYS A 916 9.00 -0.33 1.34
N GLY A 917 9.82 -0.40 2.38
CA GLY A 917 10.00 -1.60 3.19
C GLY A 917 8.89 -1.73 4.24
N ARG A 918 8.34 -2.93 4.39
CA ARG A 918 7.41 -3.27 5.47
C ARG A 918 8.00 -4.38 6.33
N ASP A 919 7.86 -4.26 7.65
CA ASP A 919 7.91 -5.42 8.54
C ASP A 919 6.68 -6.29 8.25
N VAL A 920 6.91 -7.59 8.15
CA VAL A 920 5.96 -8.59 7.65
C VAL A 920 5.67 -9.68 8.69
N GLY A 921 6.14 -9.51 9.93
CA GLY A 921 5.75 -10.35 11.06
C GLY A 921 4.28 -10.15 11.42
N LEU A 922 3.56 -11.23 11.72
CA LEU A 922 2.10 -11.20 11.98
C LEU A 922 1.72 -10.21 13.10
N ASN A 923 2.52 -10.15 14.17
CA ASN A 923 2.29 -9.20 15.28
C ASN A 923 2.43 -7.75 14.82
N GLN A 924 3.36 -7.46 13.91
CA GLN A 924 3.66 -6.11 13.43
C GLN A 924 2.60 -5.65 12.42
N ILE A 925 2.13 -6.55 11.56
CA ILE A 925 0.96 -6.32 10.69
C ILE A 925 -0.30 -6.06 11.53
N SER A 926 -0.51 -6.85 12.60
CA SER A 926 -1.63 -6.65 13.53
C SER A 926 -1.57 -5.29 14.24
N LEU A 927 -0.39 -4.88 14.74
CA LEU A 927 -0.16 -3.57 15.34
C LEU A 927 -0.36 -2.42 14.32
N PHE A 928 0.07 -2.60 13.07
CA PHE A 928 -0.12 -1.62 12.00
C PHE A 928 -1.59 -1.42 11.64
N GLU A 929 -2.34 -2.50 11.40
CA GLU A 929 -3.78 -2.43 11.13
C GLU A 929 -4.55 -1.87 12.33
N ALA A 930 -4.18 -2.25 13.56
CA ALA A 930 -4.75 -1.67 14.78
C ALA A 930 -4.47 -0.16 14.87
N LYS A 931 -3.28 0.33 14.48
CA LYS A 931 -2.97 1.77 14.42
C LYS A 931 -3.89 2.49 13.42
N ILE A 932 -4.08 1.96 12.21
CA ILE A 932 -4.95 2.57 11.20
C ILE A 932 -6.42 2.54 11.64
N ALA A 933 -6.90 1.41 12.17
CA ALA A 933 -8.28 1.25 12.63
C ALA A 933 -8.60 2.22 13.78
N ASN A 934 -7.73 2.32 14.78
CA ASN A 934 -7.86 3.28 15.88
C ASN A 934 -7.80 4.72 15.37
N GLY A 935 -6.85 5.05 14.48
CA GLY A 935 -6.74 6.38 13.87
C GLY A 935 -7.97 6.78 13.04
N ASN A 936 -8.62 5.85 12.34
CA ASN A 936 -9.91 6.09 11.68
C ASN A 936 -11.06 6.25 12.69
N GLY A 937 -11.04 5.49 13.79
CA GLY A 937 -11.97 5.69 14.91
C GLY A 937 -11.87 7.10 15.49
N GLU A 938 -10.66 7.60 15.75
CA GLU A 938 -10.42 8.96 16.25
C GLU A 938 -10.82 10.07 15.26
N GLN A 939 -10.66 9.83 13.96
CA GLN A 939 -11.09 10.79 12.93
C GLN A 939 -12.59 11.15 13.05
N THR A 940 -13.44 10.24 13.54
CA THR A 940 -14.87 10.52 13.81
C THR A 940 -15.09 11.65 14.82
N LEU A 941 -14.20 11.77 15.80
CA LEU A 941 -14.23 12.80 16.85
C LEU A 941 -13.57 14.11 16.39
N SER A 942 -12.93 14.11 15.21
CA SER A 942 -12.18 15.26 14.73
C SER A 942 -13.10 16.38 14.25
N ARG A 943 -12.76 17.61 14.64
CA ARG A 943 -13.38 18.85 14.15
C ARG A 943 -13.30 18.98 12.62
N ASP A 944 -12.34 18.30 12.00
CA ASP A 944 -11.99 18.48 10.60
C ASP A 944 -12.83 17.56 9.71
N ILE A 945 -13.07 16.30 10.10
CA ILE A 945 -14.17 15.47 9.55
C ILE A 945 -15.54 16.12 9.80
N TYR A 946 -15.80 16.67 10.99
CA TYR A 946 -17.05 17.37 11.28
C TYR A 946 -17.31 18.53 10.30
N ARG A 947 -16.28 19.27 9.90
CA ARG A 947 -16.37 20.34 8.90
C ARG A 947 -16.61 19.80 7.50
N LEU A 948 -15.88 18.75 7.09
CA LEU A 948 -16.04 18.10 5.79
C LEU A 948 -17.46 17.54 5.62
N GLY A 949 -17.99 16.81 6.61
CA GLY A 949 -19.34 16.24 6.56
C GLY A 949 -20.49 17.26 6.54
N HIS A 950 -20.23 18.52 6.87
CA HIS A 950 -21.19 19.63 6.71
C HIS A 950 -21.01 20.43 5.40
N ARG A 951 -20.00 20.10 4.59
CA ARG A 951 -19.63 20.85 3.37
C ARG A 951 -19.55 19.98 2.11
N PHE A 952 -19.22 18.69 2.22
CA PHE A 952 -19.40 17.75 1.12
C PHE A 952 -20.88 17.64 0.74
N ASP A 953 -21.14 17.33 -0.53
CA ASP A 953 -22.42 16.80 -0.97
C ASP A 953 -22.60 15.33 -0.51
N PHE A 954 -23.80 14.80 -0.72
CA PHE A 954 -24.16 13.45 -0.30
C PHE A 954 -23.23 12.37 -0.88
N PHE A 955 -22.86 12.46 -2.15
CA PHE A 955 -22.09 11.41 -2.82
C PHE A 955 -20.60 11.48 -2.48
N ARG A 956 -20.01 12.68 -2.35
CA ARG A 956 -18.64 12.82 -1.80
C ARG A 956 -18.58 12.39 -0.34
N MET A 957 -19.62 12.66 0.47
CA MET A 957 -19.66 12.16 1.84
C MET A 957 -19.80 10.64 1.89
N LEU A 958 -20.57 10.03 0.98
CA LEU A 958 -20.71 8.58 0.85
C LEU A 958 -19.38 7.92 0.43
N SER A 959 -18.65 8.52 -0.52
CA SER A 959 -17.27 8.13 -0.84
C SER A 959 -16.36 8.24 0.38
N CYS A 960 -16.29 9.41 1.02
CA CYS A 960 -15.45 9.64 2.19
C CYS A 960 -15.73 8.63 3.31
N TYR A 961 -16.98 8.24 3.51
CA TYR A 961 -17.39 7.24 4.49
C TYR A 961 -16.83 5.84 4.16
N TYR A 962 -17.21 5.26 3.02
CA TYR A 962 -16.82 3.89 2.64
C TYR A 962 -15.32 3.73 2.29
N THR A 963 -14.53 4.81 2.32
CA THR A 963 -13.07 4.78 2.14
C THR A 963 -12.26 5.15 3.39
N THR A 964 -12.93 5.44 4.51
CA THR A 964 -12.26 5.72 5.80
C THR A 964 -12.97 4.95 6.93
N ILE A 965 -13.69 5.66 7.80
CA ILE A 965 -14.44 5.16 8.96
C ILE A 965 -15.40 4.01 8.59
N GLY A 966 -16.09 4.13 7.46
CA GLY A 966 -17.11 3.18 7.02
C GLY A 966 -16.55 1.80 6.67
N PHE A 967 -15.32 1.72 6.17
CA PHE A 967 -14.66 0.44 5.89
C PHE A 967 -14.47 -0.38 7.18
N TYR A 968 -13.85 0.22 8.20
CA TYR A 968 -13.63 -0.43 9.50
C TYR A 968 -14.95 -0.77 10.22
N PHE A 969 -15.96 0.11 10.11
CA PHE A 969 -17.30 -0.16 10.65
C PHE A 969 -18.02 -1.31 9.91
N SER A 970 -17.92 -1.38 8.59
CA SER A 970 -18.45 -2.51 7.80
C SER A 970 -17.74 -3.82 8.14
N THR A 971 -16.42 -3.81 8.33
CA THR A 971 -15.65 -5.00 8.78
C THR A 971 -16.12 -5.48 10.16
N MET A 972 -16.39 -4.57 11.11
CA MET A 972 -16.99 -4.91 12.40
C MET A 972 -18.39 -5.52 12.24
N ILE A 973 -19.23 -4.98 11.34
CA ILE A 973 -20.54 -5.57 11.01
C ILE A 973 -20.38 -6.98 10.42
N THR A 974 -19.40 -7.24 9.55
CA THR A 974 -19.13 -8.60 9.03
C THR A 974 -18.88 -9.59 10.17
N VAL A 975 -18.03 -9.23 11.14
CA VAL A 975 -17.75 -10.06 12.32
C VAL A 975 -19.02 -10.28 13.15
N TRP A 976 -19.78 -9.23 13.43
CA TRP A 976 -21.07 -9.34 14.16
C TRP A 976 -22.10 -10.18 13.40
N THR A 977 -22.11 -10.13 12.06
CA THR A 977 -23.01 -10.94 11.21
C THR A 977 -22.75 -12.42 11.41
N VAL A 978 -21.48 -12.84 11.50
CA VAL A 978 -21.12 -14.24 11.78
C VAL A 978 -21.63 -14.66 13.16
N TYR A 979 -21.42 -13.86 14.21
CA TYR A 979 -21.95 -14.16 15.54
C TYR A 979 -23.49 -14.21 15.58
N VAL A 980 -24.18 -13.23 15.00
CA VAL A 980 -25.65 -13.18 14.97
C VAL A 980 -26.23 -14.33 14.13
N PHE A 981 -25.56 -14.75 13.06
CA PHE A 981 -25.92 -15.95 12.31
C PHE A 981 -25.75 -17.23 13.13
N LEU A 982 -24.63 -17.40 13.83
CA LEU A 982 -24.36 -18.58 14.67
C LEU A 982 -25.33 -18.68 15.85
N TYR A 983 -25.58 -17.58 16.58
CA TYR A 983 -26.56 -17.55 17.67
C TYR A 983 -28.01 -17.67 17.16
N GLY A 984 -28.33 -17.08 16.00
CA GLY A 984 -29.63 -17.25 15.35
C GLY A 984 -29.87 -18.70 14.93
N ARG A 985 -28.85 -19.39 14.40
CA ARG A 985 -28.91 -20.83 14.10
C ARG A 985 -29.04 -21.68 15.35
N LEU A 986 -28.29 -21.40 16.41
CA LEU A 986 -28.42 -22.09 17.69
C LEU A 986 -29.84 -21.93 18.26
N TYR A 987 -30.44 -20.74 18.16
CA TYR A 987 -31.83 -20.50 18.53
C TYR A 987 -32.83 -21.30 17.68
N LEU A 988 -32.62 -21.40 16.37
CA LEU A 988 -33.48 -22.21 15.48
C LEU A 988 -33.42 -23.71 15.83
N VAL A 989 -32.23 -24.25 16.08
CA VAL A 989 -32.03 -25.62 16.58
C VAL A 989 -32.72 -25.83 17.92
N LEU A 990 -32.49 -24.96 18.91
CA LEU A 990 -33.09 -25.06 20.25
C LEU A 990 -34.60 -24.80 20.27
N SER A 991 -35.17 -24.23 19.21
CA SER A 991 -36.62 -24.08 19.04
C SER A 991 -37.32 -25.33 18.47
N GLY A 992 -36.56 -26.38 18.13
CA GLY A 992 -37.07 -27.62 17.54
C GLY A 992 -37.36 -27.55 16.02
N LEU A 993 -37.05 -26.42 15.36
CA LEU A 993 -37.46 -26.20 13.97
C LEU A 993 -36.52 -26.86 12.94
N ASP A 994 -35.21 -26.93 13.21
CA ASP A 994 -34.24 -27.58 12.31
C ASP A 994 -34.35 -29.13 12.32
N GLU A 995 -35.00 -29.75 13.33
CA GLU A 995 -35.20 -31.22 13.38
C GLU A 995 -36.09 -31.72 12.23
N ALA A 996 -36.99 -30.87 11.72
CA ALA A 996 -37.81 -31.16 10.55
C ALA A 996 -37.05 -31.09 9.20
N LEU A 997 -35.77 -30.70 9.18
CA LEU A 997 -35.00 -30.38 7.97
C LEU A 997 -33.71 -31.21 7.80
N ALA A 998 -33.33 -32.05 8.77
CA ALA A 998 -31.94 -32.53 8.93
C ALA A 998 -31.62 -33.96 8.46
N THR A 999 -32.45 -34.61 7.62
CA THR A 999 -32.24 -36.01 7.17
C THR A 999 -31.15 -36.15 6.06
N GLY A 1000 -29.87 -35.95 6.41
CA GLY A 1000 -28.79 -35.66 5.43
C GLY A 1000 -27.44 -36.43 5.44
N ARG A 1001 -27.27 -37.53 6.20
CA ARG A 1001 -26.08 -38.46 6.21
C ARG A 1001 -24.69 -37.92 6.69
N LYS A 1002 -23.81 -38.87 7.05
CA LYS A 1002 -22.46 -38.72 7.66
C LYS A 1002 -21.31 -38.96 6.67
N PHE A 1003 -20.07 -38.57 7.02
CA PHE A 1003 -18.82 -39.28 6.64
C PHE A 1003 -17.73 -39.17 7.75
N VAL A 1004 -16.45 -39.53 7.48
CA VAL A 1004 -15.55 -40.20 8.45
C VAL A 1004 -14.07 -39.69 8.44
N HIS A 1005 -13.50 -39.49 9.64
CA HIS A 1005 -12.06 -39.37 10.05
C HIS A 1005 -11.14 -38.31 9.40
N ASN A 1006 -10.41 -37.51 10.23
CA ASN A 1006 -8.94 -37.64 10.41
C ASN A 1006 -8.33 -36.78 11.57
N SER A 1007 -7.15 -37.21 12.06
CA SER A 1007 -6.03 -36.42 12.63
C SER A 1007 -6.29 -35.02 13.22
N SER A 1008 -6.61 -34.91 14.53
CA SER A 1008 -6.84 -33.61 15.22
C SER A 1008 -6.15 -33.40 16.57
N LEU A 1009 -5.63 -34.45 17.21
CA LEU A 1009 -5.26 -34.40 18.64
C LEU A 1009 -4.05 -33.51 18.97
N GLN A 1010 -3.02 -33.50 18.09
CA GLN A 1010 -1.71 -32.89 18.37
C GLN A 1010 -1.79 -31.43 18.84
N LYS A 1011 -2.51 -30.60 18.07
CA LYS A 1011 -2.47 -29.14 18.23
C LYS A 1011 -3.06 -28.64 19.56
N ILE A 1012 -4.03 -29.36 20.11
CA ILE A 1012 -4.65 -28.98 21.38
C ILE A 1012 -3.75 -29.32 22.58
N VAL A 1013 -2.80 -30.25 22.42
CA VAL A 1013 -1.71 -30.44 23.39
C VAL A 1013 -0.78 -29.22 23.36
N ASP A 1014 -0.42 -28.73 22.18
CA ASP A 1014 0.43 -27.54 22.02
C ASP A 1014 -0.24 -26.30 22.65
N ASP A 1015 -1.47 -25.98 22.22
CA ASP A 1015 -2.28 -24.84 22.71
C ASP A 1015 -2.48 -24.90 24.25
N TRP A 1016 -2.68 -26.09 24.81
CA TRP A 1016 -2.76 -26.30 26.26
C TRP A 1016 -1.43 -26.01 26.99
N THR A 1017 -0.30 -26.45 26.44
CA THR A 1017 1.00 -26.18 27.08
C THR A 1017 1.35 -24.69 27.08
N ASP A 1018 1.00 -23.95 26.03
CA ASP A 1018 1.28 -22.50 25.95
C ASP A 1018 0.36 -21.68 26.84
N TRP A 1019 -0.93 -22.01 26.92
CA TRP A 1019 -1.82 -21.40 27.92
C TRP A 1019 -1.31 -21.62 29.34
N ASN A 1020 -0.87 -22.84 29.67
CA ASN A 1020 -0.37 -23.20 31.00
C ASN A 1020 0.93 -22.44 31.36
N LYS A 1021 1.82 -22.18 30.38
CA LYS A 1021 2.99 -21.30 30.56
C LYS A 1021 2.55 -19.86 30.90
N TRP A 1022 1.66 -19.29 30.09
CA TRP A 1022 1.21 -17.90 30.21
C TRP A 1022 0.44 -17.61 31.52
N ILE A 1023 -0.43 -18.53 31.95
CA ILE A 1023 -1.21 -18.38 33.19
C ILE A 1023 -0.39 -18.66 34.46
N SER A 1024 0.79 -19.30 34.33
CA SER A 1024 1.72 -19.60 35.43
C SER A 1024 2.73 -18.46 35.68
N ASN A 1025 3.31 -17.90 34.62
CA ASN A 1025 4.32 -16.84 34.68
C ASN A 1025 3.82 -15.62 35.48
N ARG A 1026 4.66 -15.11 36.40
CA ARG A 1026 4.40 -13.85 37.11
C ARG A 1026 4.80 -12.64 36.27
N GLY A 1027 4.08 -11.54 36.47
CA GLY A 1027 4.33 -10.28 35.76
C GLY A 1027 5.39 -9.43 36.44
N GLY A 1028 5.88 -8.42 35.72
CA GLY A 1028 6.90 -7.49 36.20
C GLY A 1028 7.05 -6.28 35.28
N ILE A 1029 7.75 -5.25 35.76
CA ILE A 1029 8.10 -4.09 34.92
C ILE A 1029 9.01 -4.58 33.79
N GLY A 1030 8.62 -4.32 32.53
CA GLY A 1030 9.31 -4.83 31.34
C GLY A 1030 8.87 -6.21 30.86
N VAL A 1031 8.03 -6.96 31.60
CA VAL A 1031 7.52 -8.27 31.15
C VAL A 1031 6.31 -8.06 30.23
N ALA A 1032 6.46 -8.41 28.96
CA ALA A 1032 5.44 -8.20 27.93
C ALA A 1032 4.13 -9.02 28.18
N PRO A 1033 2.94 -8.48 27.84
CA PRO A 1033 1.64 -9.11 28.14
C PRO A 1033 1.47 -10.55 27.65
N GLU A 1034 2.00 -10.85 26.47
CA GLU A 1034 1.93 -12.18 25.84
C GLU A 1034 2.78 -13.24 26.55
N LYS A 1035 3.63 -12.84 27.52
CA LYS A 1035 4.44 -13.76 28.33
C LYS A 1035 3.92 -13.99 29.75
N SER A 1036 2.95 -13.19 30.23
CA SER A 1036 2.34 -13.37 31.56
C SER A 1036 0.93 -12.76 31.65
N TRP A 1037 -0.02 -13.57 32.14
CA TRP A 1037 -1.36 -13.13 32.52
C TRP A 1037 -1.35 -11.91 33.46
N GLU A 1038 -0.36 -11.81 34.36
CA GLU A 1038 -0.33 -10.72 35.34
C GLU A 1038 0.07 -9.36 34.74
N SER A 1039 0.88 -9.37 33.67
CA SER A 1039 1.22 -8.16 32.89
C SER A 1039 0.06 -7.76 31.96
N TRP A 1040 -0.59 -8.74 31.33
CA TRP A 1040 -1.80 -8.50 30.54
C TRP A 1040 -2.92 -7.90 31.40
N TRP A 1041 -3.24 -8.51 32.54
CA TRP A 1041 -4.31 -8.07 33.43
C TRP A 1041 -4.18 -6.61 33.88
N ASP A 1042 -2.98 -6.17 34.28
CA ASP A 1042 -2.81 -4.80 34.76
C ASP A 1042 -2.84 -3.74 33.63
N LYS A 1043 -2.45 -4.12 32.40
CA LYS A 1043 -2.55 -3.30 31.18
C LYS A 1043 -4.00 -3.18 30.70
N GLU A 1044 -4.73 -4.29 30.60
CA GLU A 1044 -6.14 -4.32 30.18
C GLU A 1044 -7.02 -3.47 31.13
N GLN A 1045 -6.67 -3.46 32.41
CA GLN A 1045 -7.36 -2.71 33.46
C GLN A 1045 -6.89 -1.24 33.59
N GLU A 1046 -5.95 -0.77 32.75
CA GLU A 1046 -5.39 0.57 32.84
C GLU A 1046 -6.38 1.69 32.42
N PRO A 1047 -7.14 1.59 31.31
CA PRO A 1047 -8.11 2.62 30.93
C PRO A 1047 -9.17 2.88 32.01
N LEU A 1048 -9.57 1.84 32.74
CA LEU A 1048 -10.54 1.94 33.84
C LEU A 1048 -10.04 2.81 35.02
N ARG A 1049 -8.73 2.98 35.20
CA ARG A 1049 -8.16 3.92 36.20
C ARG A 1049 -8.55 5.37 35.92
N HIS A 1050 -8.80 5.71 34.65
CA HIS A 1050 -9.08 7.07 34.18
C HIS A 1050 -10.56 7.28 33.80
N SER A 1051 -11.42 6.28 33.99
CA SER A 1051 -12.84 6.35 33.68
C SER A 1051 -13.57 7.33 34.60
N GLY A 1052 -14.32 8.27 34.02
CA GLY A 1052 -15.14 9.22 34.77
C GLY A 1052 -16.45 8.60 35.25
N LYS A 1053 -17.08 9.21 36.27
CA LYS A 1053 -18.30 8.69 36.95
C LYS A 1053 -19.40 8.09 36.04
N ARG A 1054 -19.60 8.62 34.83
CA ARG A 1054 -20.56 8.07 33.85
C ARG A 1054 -20.12 6.73 33.26
N GLY A 1055 -18.83 6.55 32.97
CA GLY A 1055 -18.28 5.28 32.52
C GLY A 1055 -18.41 4.21 33.60
N THR A 1056 -18.00 4.52 34.84
CA THR A 1056 -18.21 3.65 36.01
C THR A 1056 -19.67 3.20 36.17
N ILE A 1057 -20.65 4.10 35.99
CA ILE A 1057 -22.08 3.75 36.04
C ILE A 1057 -22.47 2.83 34.88
N VAL A 1058 -21.99 3.08 33.66
CA VAL A 1058 -22.27 2.22 32.50
C VAL A 1058 -21.67 0.83 32.68
N GLU A 1059 -20.42 0.70 33.15
CA GLU A 1059 -19.81 -0.62 33.43
C GLU A 1059 -20.58 -1.40 34.50
N ILE A 1060 -21.02 -0.72 35.57
CA ILE A 1060 -21.86 -1.35 36.60
C ILE A 1060 -23.20 -1.81 36.02
N LEU A 1061 -23.89 -0.97 35.22
CA LEU A 1061 -25.13 -1.33 34.53
C LEU A 1061 -24.94 -2.50 33.55
N LEU A 1062 -23.81 -2.54 32.84
CA LEU A 1062 -23.44 -3.64 31.95
C LEU A 1062 -23.15 -4.94 32.72
N ALA A 1063 -22.61 -4.85 33.94
CA ALA A 1063 -22.39 -6.00 34.82
C ALA A 1063 -23.70 -6.56 35.42
N LEU A 1064 -24.76 -5.74 35.57
CA LEU A 1064 -26.06 -6.21 36.09
C LEU A 1064 -26.65 -7.39 35.30
N ARG A 1065 -26.32 -7.53 34.02
CA ARG A 1065 -26.78 -8.66 33.16
C ARG A 1065 -26.48 -10.04 33.76
N PHE A 1066 -25.35 -10.19 34.45
CA PHE A 1066 -24.94 -11.47 35.04
C PHE A 1066 -25.78 -11.83 36.28
N PHE A 1067 -26.24 -10.82 37.01
CA PHE A 1067 -27.12 -10.97 38.17
C PHE A 1067 -28.57 -11.22 37.77
N ILE A 1068 -29.01 -10.69 36.62
CA ILE A 1068 -30.30 -11.03 35.99
C ILE A 1068 -30.27 -12.47 35.47
N TYR A 1069 -29.16 -12.91 34.86
CA TYR A 1069 -28.96 -14.29 34.43
C TYR A 1069 -28.99 -15.28 35.62
N GLN A 1070 -28.35 -14.92 36.74
CA GLN A 1070 -28.46 -15.67 38.00
C GLN A 1070 -29.91 -15.78 38.48
N TYR A 1071 -30.68 -14.67 38.44
CA TYR A 1071 -32.08 -14.67 38.87
C TYR A 1071 -32.93 -15.63 38.03
N GLY A 1072 -32.72 -15.65 36.71
CA GLY A 1072 -33.32 -16.64 35.81
C GLY A 1072 -32.98 -18.08 36.21
N LEU A 1073 -31.70 -18.43 36.35
CA LEU A 1073 -31.32 -19.80 36.73
C LEU A 1073 -31.85 -20.23 38.11
N VAL A 1074 -31.88 -19.31 39.09
CA VAL A 1074 -32.45 -19.59 40.44
C VAL A 1074 -33.97 -19.80 40.38
N TYR A 1075 -34.67 -19.19 39.42
CA TYR A 1075 -36.12 -19.37 39.22
C TYR A 1075 -36.50 -20.77 38.70
N HIS A 1076 -35.59 -21.47 38.00
CA HIS A 1076 -35.84 -22.81 37.45
C HIS A 1076 -35.46 -23.97 38.40
N LEU A 1077 -34.92 -23.69 39.59
CA LEU A 1077 -34.62 -24.71 40.60
C LEU A 1077 -35.91 -25.32 41.17
N ASN A 1078 -36.02 -26.66 41.18
CA ASN A 1078 -37.24 -27.33 41.66
C ASN A 1078 -37.43 -27.19 43.18
N ILE A 1079 -36.35 -26.91 43.92
CA ILE A 1079 -36.33 -26.54 45.34
C ILE A 1079 -37.39 -25.45 45.63
N THR A 1080 -37.54 -24.48 44.73
CA THR A 1080 -38.43 -23.32 44.91
C THR A 1080 -39.91 -23.69 44.73
N LYS A 1081 -40.24 -24.81 44.05
CA LYS A 1081 -41.63 -25.30 43.90
C LYS A 1081 -42.13 -26.09 45.11
N ASN A 1082 -41.25 -26.85 45.77
CA ASN A 1082 -41.67 -27.79 46.82
C ASN A 1082 -41.75 -27.17 48.23
N ILE A 1083 -41.06 -26.07 48.52
CA ILE A 1083 -40.81 -25.63 49.91
C ILE A 1083 -41.72 -24.48 50.39
N THR A 1084 -42.26 -23.59 49.55
CA THR A 1084 -43.30 -22.61 49.99
C THR A 1084 -44.07 -21.99 48.82
N LYS A 1085 -45.38 -21.75 48.99
CA LYS A 1085 -46.31 -21.70 47.84
C LYS A 1085 -46.57 -20.36 47.13
N ASP A 1086 -46.16 -19.19 47.67
CA ASP A 1086 -46.59 -17.89 47.09
C ASP A 1086 -45.52 -16.78 46.86
N THR A 1087 -44.49 -16.58 47.70
CA THR A 1087 -43.73 -15.30 47.70
C THR A 1087 -42.20 -15.39 47.92
N ARG A 1088 -41.48 -16.37 47.32
CA ARG A 1088 -40.07 -16.65 47.74
C ARG A 1088 -38.93 -16.73 46.70
N SER A 1089 -39.15 -16.50 45.40
CA SER A 1089 -38.02 -16.52 44.41
C SER A 1089 -36.92 -15.51 44.74
N VAL A 1090 -37.29 -14.28 45.12
CA VAL A 1090 -36.36 -13.21 45.54
C VAL A 1090 -35.64 -13.56 46.84
N LEU A 1091 -36.27 -14.32 47.75
CA LEU A 1091 -35.70 -14.67 49.05
C LEU A 1091 -34.59 -15.72 48.91
N VAL A 1092 -34.80 -16.74 48.08
CA VAL A 1092 -33.76 -17.74 47.73
C VAL A 1092 -32.62 -17.05 46.95
N TYR A 1093 -32.95 -16.14 46.05
CA TYR A 1093 -31.96 -15.30 45.36
C TYR A 1093 -31.09 -14.51 46.36
N CYS A 1094 -31.67 -13.76 47.29
CA CYS A 1094 -30.92 -13.04 48.32
C CYS A 1094 -30.08 -13.96 49.22
N PHE A 1095 -30.57 -15.14 49.58
CA PHE A 1095 -29.79 -16.12 50.36
C PHE A 1095 -28.54 -16.60 49.62
N SER A 1096 -28.62 -16.77 48.30
CA SER A 1096 -27.45 -17.15 47.48
C SER A 1096 -26.31 -16.11 47.54
N TRP A 1097 -26.62 -14.82 47.68
CA TRP A 1097 -25.60 -13.77 47.82
C TRP A 1097 -24.87 -13.84 49.18
N VAL A 1098 -25.54 -14.31 50.24
CA VAL A 1098 -24.89 -14.57 51.54
C VAL A 1098 -23.85 -15.69 51.40
N VAL A 1099 -24.19 -16.76 50.67
CA VAL A 1099 -23.25 -17.87 50.38
C VAL A 1099 -22.02 -17.36 49.61
N ILE A 1100 -22.22 -16.53 48.58
CA ILE A 1100 -21.10 -15.90 47.83
C ILE A 1100 -20.23 -15.06 48.76
N PHE A 1101 -20.83 -14.23 49.62
CA PHE A 1101 -20.09 -13.38 50.55
C PHE A 1101 -19.26 -14.20 51.55
N VAL A 1102 -19.80 -15.30 52.07
CA VAL A 1102 -19.08 -16.25 52.94
C VAL A 1102 -17.92 -16.92 52.20
N ILE A 1103 -18.10 -17.37 50.96
CA ILE A 1103 -17.01 -17.94 50.14
C ILE A 1103 -15.89 -16.91 49.91
N LEU A 1104 -16.24 -15.67 49.60
CA LEU A 1104 -15.27 -14.57 49.44
C LEU A 1104 -14.56 -14.22 50.75
N LEU A 1105 -15.24 -14.30 51.89
CA LEU A 1105 -14.65 -14.12 53.22
C LEU A 1105 -13.64 -15.23 53.53
N VAL A 1106 -13.98 -16.49 53.30
CA VAL A 1106 -13.08 -17.65 53.49
C VAL A 1106 -11.86 -17.54 52.58
N MET A 1107 -12.05 -17.24 51.29
CA MET A 1107 -10.98 -16.97 50.32
C MET A 1107 -10.04 -15.85 50.78
N LYS A 1108 -10.58 -14.75 51.33
CA LYS A 1108 -9.80 -13.65 51.92
C LYS A 1108 -8.99 -14.13 53.12
N THR A 1109 -9.60 -14.85 54.06
CA THR A 1109 -8.93 -15.40 55.25
C THR A 1109 -7.79 -16.35 54.88
N VAL A 1110 -7.98 -17.26 53.92
CA VAL A 1110 -6.93 -18.16 53.41
C VAL A 1110 -5.81 -17.39 52.70
N SER A 1111 -6.12 -16.31 51.98
CA SER A 1111 -5.15 -15.47 51.29
C SER A 1111 -4.30 -14.62 52.25
N VAL A 1112 -4.93 -14.02 53.27
CA VAL A 1112 -4.23 -13.30 54.36
C VAL A 1112 -3.40 -14.28 55.20
N GLY A 1113 -3.95 -15.44 55.54
CA GLY A 1113 -3.24 -16.51 56.24
C GLY A 1113 -2.02 -17.01 55.47
N ARG A 1114 -2.09 -17.11 54.13
CA ARG A 1114 -0.92 -17.44 53.29
C ARG A 1114 0.20 -16.43 53.51
N ARG A 1115 -0.10 -15.13 53.42
CA ARG A 1115 0.91 -14.07 53.57
C ARG A 1115 1.49 -13.99 54.98
N LYS A 1116 0.72 -14.31 56.02
CA LYS A 1116 1.14 -14.15 57.42
C LYS A 1116 1.78 -15.40 58.04
N PHE A 1117 1.48 -16.61 57.54
CA PHE A 1117 1.92 -17.87 58.18
C PHE A 1117 2.65 -18.86 57.25
N SER A 1118 2.62 -18.70 55.91
CA SER A 1118 3.20 -19.72 55.02
C SER A 1118 4.71 -19.65 54.81
N ALA A 1119 5.41 -18.73 55.49
CA ALA A 1119 6.87 -18.73 55.57
C ALA A 1119 7.33 -19.64 56.73
N GLU A 1120 6.88 -19.34 57.95
CA GLU A 1120 7.35 -19.97 59.19
C GLU A 1120 6.63 -21.29 59.51
N PHE A 1121 5.32 -21.40 59.26
CA PHE A 1121 4.49 -22.51 59.75
C PHE A 1121 3.80 -23.29 58.63
N GLN A 1122 4.57 -23.78 57.65
CA GLN A 1122 4.04 -24.47 56.47
C GLN A 1122 3.19 -25.73 56.75
N LEU A 1123 3.47 -26.46 57.83
CA LEU A 1123 2.68 -27.64 58.22
C LEU A 1123 1.32 -27.22 58.79
N VAL A 1124 1.33 -26.32 59.78
CA VAL A 1124 0.11 -25.75 60.40
C VAL A 1124 -0.75 -25.07 59.35
N PHE A 1125 -0.16 -24.33 58.40
CA PHE A 1125 -0.91 -23.70 57.31
C PHE A 1125 -1.47 -24.69 56.27
N ARG A 1126 -0.84 -25.87 56.09
CA ARG A 1126 -1.44 -26.99 55.33
C ARG A 1126 -2.60 -27.62 56.09
N LEU A 1127 -2.47 -27.80 57.41
CA LEU A 1127 -3.50 -28.37 58.29
C LEU A 1127 -4.73 -27.44 58.37
N ILE A 1128 -4.52 -26.13 58.52
CA ILE A 1128 -5.58 -25.10 58.48
C ILE A 1128 -6.31 -25.11 57.12
N LYS A 1129 -5.60 -25.24 55.99
CA LYS A 1129 -6.25 -25.41 54.68
C LYS A 1129 -7.10 -26.67 54.62
N GLY A 1130 -6.58 -27.80 55.09
CA GLY A 1130 -7.31 -29.07 55.14
C GLY A 1130 -8.57 -28.97 55.99
N LEU A 1131 -8.47 -28.34 57.17
CA LEU A 1131 -9.60 -28.15 58.08
C LEU A 1131 -10.64 -27.18 57.49
N ILE A 1132 -10.22 -26.05 56.91
CA ILE A 1132 -11.12 -25.14 56.17
C ILE A 1132 -11.79 -25.85 54.99
N PHE A 1133 -11.07 -26.71 54.26
CA PHE A 1133 -11.62 -27.49 53.16
C PHE A 1133 -12.65 -28.51 53.65
N ILE A 1134 -12.37 -29.25 54.73
CA ILE A 1134 -13.32 -30.17 55.36
C ILE A 1134 -14.56 -29.40 55.81
N THR A 1135 -14.41 -28.29 56.55
CA THR A 1135 -15.55 -27.47 56.98
C THR A 1135 -16.37 -26.94 55.80
N PHE A 1136 -15.72 -26.52 54.71
CA PHE A 1136 -16.39 -26.10 53.48
C PHE A 1136 -17.16 -27.24 52.81
N ILE A 1137 -16.56 -28.43 52.68
CA ILE A 1137 -17.22 -29.62 52.14
C ILE A 1137 -18.41 -30.03 53.03
N SER A 1138 -18.28 -30.02 54.36
CA SER A 1138 -19.39 -30.27 55.28
C SER A 1138 -20.52 -29.26 55.10
N ILE A 1139 -20.22 -27.95 54.98
CA ILE A 1139 -21.23 -26.92 54.72
C ILE A 1139 -21.91 -27.14 53.36
N VAL A 1140 -21.17 -27.48 52.31
CA VAL A 1140 -21.74 -27.77 50.98
C VAL A 1140 -22.61 -29.03 51.00
N VAL A 1141 -22.18 -30.11 51.67
CA VAL A 1141 -22.98 -31.34 51.84
C VAL A 1141 -24.26 -31.06 52.63
N ILE A 1142 -24.19 -30.27 53.70
CA ILE A 1142 -25.37 -29.84 54.48
C ILE A 1142 -26.33 -28.98 53.63
N LEU A 1143 -25.80 -28.06 52.81
CA LEU A 1143 -26.59 -27.23 51.89
C LEU A 1143 -27.24 -28.02 50.74
N ILE A 1144 -26.69 -29.18 50.36
CA ILE A 1144 -27.28 -30.09 49.37
C ILE A 1144 -28.32 -31.02 50.03
N ALA A 1145 -28.01 -31.54 51.22
CA ALA A 1145 -28.83 -32.52 51.92
C ALA A 1145 -30.11 -31.92 52.54
N ILE A 1146 -30.03 -30.77 53.21
CA ILE A 1146 -31.19 -30.16 53.90
C ILE A 1146 -32.34 -29.82 52.93
N PRO A 1147 -32.11 -29.25 51.72
CA PRO A 1147 -33.19 -28.97 50.77
C PRO A 1147 -33.60 -30.16 49.89
N GLY A 1148 -32.95 -31.33 50.04
CA GLY A 1148 -33.16 -32.48 49.16
C GLY A 1148 -32.79 -32.22 47.69
N MET A 1149 -31.67 -31.51 47.44
CA MET A 1149 -31.31 -31.08 46.09
C MET A 1149 -31.00 -32.25 45.16
N THR A 1150 -31.50 -32.21 43.92
CA THR A 1150 -31.06 -33.17 42.90
C THR A 1150 -29.67 -32.83 42.37
N VAL A 1151 -29.04 -33.79 41.66
CA VAL A 1151 -27.79 -33.56 40.93
C VAL A 1151 -27.96 -32.44 39.89
N LEU A 1152 -29.14 -32.33 39.27
CA LEU A 1152 -29.46 -31.28 38.30
C LEU A 1152 -29.58 -29.90 38.98
N ASP A 1153 -30.31 -29.79 40.11
CA ASP A 1153 -30.39 -28.54 40.88
C ASP A 1153 -28.99 -28.09 41.34
N THR A 1154 -28.13 -29.03 41.72
CA THR A 1154 -26.74 -28.76 42.12
C THR A 1154 -25.92 -28.17 40.97
N PHE A 1155 -26.08 -28.71 39.75
CA PHE A 1155 -25.41 -28.19 38.55
C PHE A 1155 -25.95 -26.81 38.12
N VAL A 1156 -27.28 -26.60 38.19
CA VAL A 1156 -27.90 -25.30 37.90
C VAL A 1156 -27.45 -24.24 38.91
N CYS A 1157 -27.34 -24.58 40.20
CA CYS A 1157 -26.74 -23.70 41.22
C CYS A 1157 -25.30 -23.29 40.86
N ILE A 1158 -24.44 -24.23 40.45
CA ILE A 1158 -23.06 -23.93 40.03
C ILE A 1158 -23.05 -22.95 38.82
N LEU A 1159 -23.92 -23.18 37.84
CA LEU A 1159 -24.09 -22.29 36.68
C LEU A 1159 -24.69 -20.91 37.03
N ALA A 1160 -25.43 -20.78 38.13
CA ALA A 1160 -25.90 -19.49 38.64
C ALA A 1160 -24.79 -18.75 39.43
N PHE A 1161 -23.99 -19.47 40.23
CA PHE A 1161 -22.95 -18.86 41.05
C PHE A 1161 -21.76 -18.31 40.24
N MET A 1162 -21.31 -19.01 39.19
CA MET A 1162 -20.15 -18.57 38.40
C MET A 1162 -20.35 -17.17 37.75
N PRO A 1163 -21.38 -16.91 36.92
CA PRO A 1163 -21.61 -15.60 36.32
C PRO A 1163 -21.76 -14.48 37.36
N THR A 1164 -22.35 -14.78 38.51
CA THR A 1164 -22.50 -13.83 39.63
C THR A 1164 -21.13 -13.41 40.20
N GLY A 1165 -20.22 -14.37 40.37
CA GLY A 1165 -18.84 -14.09 40.75
C GLY A 1165 -18.11 -13.21 39.73
N TRP A 1166 -18.35 -13.42 38.44
CA TRP A 1166 -17.81 -12.56 37.37
C TRP A 1166 -18.42 -11.15 37.38
N GLY A 1167 -19.74 -11.03 37.58
CA GLY A 1167 -20.42 -9.74 37.74
C GLY A 1167 -19.86 -8.93 38.91
N LEU A 1168 -19.58 -9.58 40.04
CA LEU A 1168 -18.94 -8.95 41.20
C LEU A 1168 -17.48 -8.53 40.90
N LEU A 1169 -16.73 -9.35 40.18
CA LEU A 1169 -15.38 -9.00 39.70
C LEU A 1169 -15.40 -7.76 38.79
N LEU A 1170 -16.32 -7.69 37.82
CA LEU A 1170 -16.46 -6.55 36.90
C LEU A 1170 -16.86 -5.27 37.63
N ILE A 1171 -17.79 -5.34 38.59
CA ILE A 1171 -18.14 -4.18 39.44
C ILE A 1171 -16.91 -3.73 40.22
N ALA A 1172 -16.15 -4.65 40.82
CA ALA A 1172 -14.94 -4.33 41.58
C ALA A 1172 -13.81 -3.72 40.72
N GLN A 1173 -13.75 -4.05 39.42
CA GLN A 1173 -12.88 -3.42 38.42
C GLN A 1173 -13.37 -1.99 38.09
N ALA A 1174 -14.67 -1.80 37.87
CA ALA A 1174 -15.26 -0.48 37.59
C ALA A 1174 -15.05 0.52 38.75
N ILE A 1175 -15.00 0.05 40.00
CA ILE A 1175 -14.66 0.85 41.19
C ILE A 1175 -13.21 0.68 41.68
N ARG A 1176 -12.28 0.27 40.81
CA ARG A 1176 -10.84 0.04 41.08
C ARG A 1176 -10.19 1.10 42.01
N PRO A 1177 -10.37 2.42 41.82
CA PRO A 1177 -9.73 3.42 42.70
C PRO A 1177 -10.22 3.41 44.15
N ALA A 1178 -11.48 3.01 44.41
CA ALA A 1178 -12.00 2.85 45.77
C ALA A 1178 -11.49 1.55 46.40
N VAL A 1179 -11.53 0.45 45.64
CA VAL A 1179 -11.05 -0.87 46.04
C VAL A 1179 -9.55 -0.86 46.40
N GLN A 1180 -8.75 -0.10 45.66
CA GLN A 1180 -7.32 0.08 45.93
C GLN A 1180 -7.08 0.84 47.24
N LYS A 1181 -7.86 1.89 47.56
CA LYS A 1181 -7.78 2.58 48.86
C LYS A 1181 -8.13 1.70 50.06
N ILE A 1182 -8.98 0.69 49.87
CA ILE A 1182 -9.37 -0.29 50.91
C ILE A 1182 -8.38 -1.49 50.94
N GLY A 1183 -7.32 -1.48 50.11
CA GLY A 1183 -6.28 -2.52 50.07
C GLY A 1183 -6.69 -3.86 49.46
N LEU A 1184 -7.94 -4.01 48.99
CA LEU A 1184 -8.50 -5.30 48.55
C LEU A 1184 -8.09 -5.70 47.12
N TRP A 1185 -7.43 -4.81 46.36
CA TRP A 1185 -7.05 -5.06 44.97
C TRP A 1185 -6.20 -6.33 44.79
N GLY A 1186 -5.30 -6.63 45.73
CA GLY A 1186 -4.49 -7.85 45.70
C GLY A 1186 -5.29 -9.14 45.87
N SER A 1187 -6.41 -9.09 46.61
CA SER A 1187 -7.34 -10.22 46.73
C SER A 1187 -8.18 -10.39 45.46
N ILE A 1188 -8.58 -9.28 44.81
CA ILE A 1188 -9.35 -9.30 43.56
C ILE A 1188 -8.50 -9.77 42.37
N LYS A 1189 -7.22 -9.37 42.26
CA LYS A 1189 -6.31 -9.94 41.24
C LYS A 1189 -6.12 -11.45 41.42
N ALA A 1190 -6.04 -11.94 42.67
CA ALA A 1190 -5.95 -13.37 42.95
C ALA A 1190 -7.26 -14.13 42.64
N LEU A 1191 -8.42 -13.53 42.94
CA LEU A 1191 -9.73 -14.08 42.61
C LEU A 1191 -9.95 -14.16 41.10
N ALA A 1192 -9.61 -13.09 40.36
CA ALA A 1192 -9.64 -13.07 38.90
C ALA A 1192 -8.75 -14.15 38.29
N ARG A 1193 -7.48 -14.27 38.73
CA ARG A 1193 -6.57 -15.32 38.26
C ARG A 1193 -7.12 -16.74 38.51
N GLY A 1194 -7.79 -16.96 39.64
CA GLY A 1194 -8.48 -18.22 39.93
C GLY A 1194 -9.69 -18.47 39.02
N TYR A 1195 -10.46 -17.43 38.69
CA TYR A 1195 -11.58 -17.49 37.76
C TYR A 1195 -11.12 -17.81 36.34
N GLU A 1196 -10.03 -17.20 35.87
CA GLU A 1196 -9.42 -17.43 34.56
C GLU A 1196 -8.82 -18.85 34.44
N ILE A 1197 -8.22 -19.38 35.51
CA ILE A 1197 -7.79 -20.79 35.58
C ILE A 1197 -8.99 -21.74 35.49
N LEU A 1198 -10.08 -21.46 36.21
CA LEU A 1198 -11.30 -22.26 36.18
C LEU A 1198 -11.99 -22.23 34.81
N MET A 1199 -12.10 -21.06 34.19
CA MET A 1199 -12.66 -20.90 32.85
C MET A 1199 -11.77 -21.53 31.78
N GLY A 1200 -10.45 -21.42 31.90
CA GLY A 1200 -9.50 -22.12 31.03
C GLY A 1200 -9.70 -23.63 31.09
N LEU A 1201 -9.74 -24.22 32.28
CA LEU A 1201 -10.07 -25.64 32.48
C LEU A 1201 -11.45 -26.00 31.88
N LEU A 1202 -12.47 -25.19 32.16
CA LEU A 1202 -13.85 -25.41 31.69
C LEU A 1202 -14.00 -25.27 30.16
N LEU A 1203 -13.08 -24.58 29.48
CA LEU A 1203 -13.01 -24.52 28.02
C LEU A 1203 -12.15 -25.64 27.43
N PHE A 1204 -10.93 -25.83 27.95
CA PHE A 1204 -9.99 -26.83 27.44
C PHE A 1204 -10.44 -28.27 27.70
N THR A 1205 -11.11 -28.59 28.81
CA THR A 1205 -11.57 -29.97 29.07
C THR A 1205 -12.65 -30.40 28.06
N PRO A 1206 -13.73 -29.64 27.80
CA PRO A 1206 -14.65 -29.95 26.71
C PRO A 1206 -14.01 -29.87 25.33
N ILE A 1207 -13.08 -28.96 25.06
CA ILE A 1207 -12.42 -28.87 23.74
C ILE A 1207 -11.49 -30.08 23.48
N ALA A 1208 -10.72 -30.51 24.48
CA ALA A 1208 -9.88 -31.71 24.37
C ALA A 1208 -10.72 -32.98 24.27
N PHE A 1209 -11.83 -33.07 25.03
CA PHE A 1209 -12.80 -34.16 24.90
C PHE A 1209 -13.49 -34.15 23.52
N LEU A 1210 -13.89 -32.99 23.02
CA LEU A 1210 -14.51 -32.82 21.70
C LEU A 1210 -13.53 -33.10 20.55
N ALA A 1211 -12.24 -32.79 20.71
CA ALA A 1211 -11.21 -33.11 19.73
C ALA A 1211 -10.76 -34.58 19.77
N TRP A 1212 -11.08 -35.32 20.85
CA TRP A 1212 -11.06 -36.78 20.89
C TRP A 1212 -12.12 -37.37 19.93
N PHE A 1213 -13.19 -36.63 19.59
CA PHE A 1213 -14.16 -37.02 18.57
C PHE A 1213 -13.76 -36.46 17.18
N PRO A 1214 -13.61 -37.31 16.14
CA PRO A 1214 -13.06 -36.88 14.84
C PRO A 1214 -13.84 -35.81 14.04
N PHE A 1215 -15.07 -35.46 14.42
CA PHE A 1215 -15.92 -34.58 13.60
C PHE A 1215 -15.67 -33.07 13.80
N VAL A 1216 -15.09 -32.67 14.93
CA VAL A 1216 -15.03 -31.24 15.34
C VAL A 1216 -13.95 -30.47 14.58
N SER A 1217 -12.82 -31.11 14.31
CA SER A 1217 -11.71 -30.55 13.51
C SER A 1217 -12.13 -30.21 12.07
N GLU A 1218 -12.94 -31.08 11.46
CA GLU A 1218 -13.36 -30.90 10.07
C GLU A 1218 -14.30 -29.70 9.91
N PHE A 1219 -15.14 -29.44 10.91
CA PHE A 1219 -16.00 -28.25 10.97
C PHE A 1219 -15.16 -26.97 11.03
N GLN A 1220 -14.13 -26.94 11.90
CA GLN A 1220 -13.25 -25.79 12.08
C GLN A 1220 -12.38 -25.52 10.83
N THR A 1221 -11.85 -26.56 10.19
CA THR A 1221 -11.05 -26.40 8.95
C THR A 1221 -11.89 -26.04 7.74
N ARG A 1222 -13.09 -26.63 7.54
CA ARG A 1222 -13.99 -26.25 6.43
C ARG A 1222 -14.49 -24.80 6.57
N MET A 1223 -14.64 -24.28 7.79
CA MET A 1223 -15.04 -22.88 8.03
C MET A 1223 -13.89 -21.88 7.81
N LEU A 1224 -12.64 -22.25 8.08
CA LEU A 1224 -11.48 -21.37 7.94
C LEU A 1224 -10.76 -21.47 6.57
N PHE A 1225 -10.79 -22.64 5.91
CA PHE A 1225 -10.06 -22.91 4.68
C PHE A 1225 -10.92 -23.60 3.62
N ASN A 1226 -11.56 -22.79 2.77
CA ASN A 1226 -12.32 -23.30 1.63
C ASN A 1226 -11.40 -24.04 0.62
N GLN A 1227 -11.60 -25.35 0.45
CA GLN A 1227 -10.80 -26.18 -0.46
C GLN A 1227 -10.84 -25.70 -1.93
N ALA A 1228 -11.87 -24.97 -2.37
CA ALA A 1228 -11.92 -24.38 -3.71
C ALA A 1228 -10.76 -23.38 -3.94
N PHE A 1229 -10.37 -22.63 -2.90
CA PHE A 1229 -9.24 -21.68 -2.96
C PHE A 1229 -7.89 -22.41 -3.10
N SER A 1230 -7.69 -23.49 -2.33
CA SER A 1230 -6.48 -24.32 -2.40
C SER A 1230 -6.37 -25.09 -3.73
N ARG A 1231 -7.48 -25.63 -4.26
CA ARG A 1231 -7.51 -26.24 -5.59
C ARG A 1231 -7.25 -25.21 -6.70
N GLY A 1232 -7.76 -23.98 -6.58
CA GLY A 1232 -7.42 -22.88 -7.48
C GLY A 1232 -5.90 -22.60 -7.52
N LEU A 1233 -5.25 -22.56 -6.36
CA LEU A 1233 -3.80 -22.41 -6.25
C LEU A 1233 -3.03 -23.56 -6.91
N GLN A 1234 -3.41 -24.83 -6.68
CA GLN A 1234 -2.75 -25.97 -7.33
C GLN A 1234 -2.97 -25.99 -8.85
N ILE A 1235 -4.19 -25.73 -9.32
CA ILE A 1235 -4.51 -25.69 -10.76
C ILE A 1235 -3.76 -24.53 -11.44
N SER A 1236 -3.55 -23.39 -10.76
CA SER A 1236 -2.73 -22.29 -11.29
C SER A 1236 -1.26 -22.67 -11.49
N ARG A 1237 -0.70 -23.55 -10.64
CA ARG A 1237 0.66 -24.09 -10.82
C ARG A 1237 0.73 -25.11 -11.96
N ILE A 1238 -0.31 -25.93 -12.15
CA ILE A 1238 -0.37 -26.92 -13.24
C ILE A 1238 -0.54 -26.24 -14.61
N LEU A 1239 -1.35 -25.18 -14.69
CA LEU A 1239 -1.43 -24.29 -15.87
C LEU A 1239 -0.16 -23.43 -16.05
N GLY A 1240 0.68 -23.34 -15.02
CA GLY A 1240 1.98 -22.65 -14.98
C GLY A 1240 3.11 -23.33 -15.77
N GLY A 1241 2.82 -24.32 -16.61
CA GLY A 1241 3.69 -24.74 -17.71
C GLY A 1241 4.69 -25.86 -17.40
N HIS A 1242 4.24 -27.11 -17.45
CA HIS A 1242 5.14 -28.21 -17.81
C HIS A 1242 5.56 -28.06 -19.28
N LYS A 1243 6.85 -27.81 -19.53
CA LYS A 1243 7.45 -27.86 -20.87
C LYS A 1243 8.79 -28.59 -20.79
N LYS A 1244 8.89 -29.71 -21.55
CA LYS A 1244 9.98 -30.69 -21.55
C LYS A 1244 10.23 -31.36 -20.18
N ASP A 1245 9.79 -32.61 -20.08
CA ASP A 1245 10.76 -33.71 -20.08
C ASP A 1245 10.17 -34.88 -20.86
N ARG A 1246 10.94 -35.40 -21.84
CA ARG A 1246 10.51 -36.50 -22.72
C ARG A 1246 11.70 -37.26 -23.31
N ALA A 1247 12.66 -37.57 -22.44
CA ALA A 1247 13.76 -38.52 -22.66
C ALA A 1247 13.78 -39.54 -21.50
N THR A 1248 14.63 -40.57 -21.60
CA THR A 1248 14.86 -41.61 -20.58
C THR A 1248 13.60 -42.26 -20.00
N ARG A 1249 12.98 -43.13 -20.79
CA ARG A 1249 12.24 -44.30 -20.26
C ARG A 1249 12.67 -45.54 -21.04
N ASN A 1250 13.72 -46.20 -20.58
CA ASN A 1250 14.15 -47.50 -21.09
C ASN A 1250 14.96 -48.25 -20.04
N LYS A 1251 14.59 -49.51 -19.81
CA LYS A 1251 15.11 -50.49 -18.84
C LYS A 1251 14.82 -50.25 -17.35
N GLU A 1252 14.44 -51.39 -16.74
CA GLU A 1252 14.37 -51.74 -15.31
C GLU A 1252 13.63 -50.78 -14.36
#